data_AF-A0A957QMU8-F1
#
_entry.id   AF-A0A957QMU8-F1
#
_cell.length_a   1.000
_cell.length_b   1.000
_cell.length_c   1.000
_cell.angle_alpha   90.00
_cell.angle_beta   90.00
_cell.angle_gamma   90.00
#
_symmetry.space_group_name_H-M   'P 1'
#
loop_
_entity.id
_entity.type
_entity.pdbx_description
1 polymer ?
#
loop_
_entity_poly.entity_id
_entity_poly.type
_entity_poly.pdbx_seq_one_letter_code
_entity_poly.pdbx_strand_id
1 'polypeptide(L)'
;GRTRTEAVINWHDIPQWGERGTTYQSPDLSDIIQEIVDQPDWNNERHLVFLMEGLGTRYFVSHDTNAGQSPLLHVEYDFVPEPPVENIAVQITNGNDDAEEASSNGSVTLSSPDLEISEDPQFLGGPETVGLRFNNLNIPQGTIVEEAYIEFETDERSYGFASSVIWGEASPNAVPFQTNAYSLSARPRTTQEVLWDDIPEWLNLDERHETPDIAAIIQEIVNQEEWAAGNSLALFLAGEGRRTAEAYNGEPGAAPILHIKLDLDSRDEGNNVILSAGKPVTASSVENESFQPANVVDGDAGTRWSSSYDDNEWIQIDLGGSYYVKKVVLNWETAFGSDYEIQLSNDAENWTTVHRVQHSNGRTDVISGLNNFGRYVRLQGRDRGTIWGYSLWEFSVYGTDVPDMSTIARDDFDTANYGDQQGNATWLTPWNELNDDGDSLNGQIRHTQDLGDNRLLLSGNGVGLERYIDTSDTSAFEVITFSFNYRRDGLGPEDCLRVDVFGDEGSFSTQCISGINSIQDDYTRMAVDLTNFRSSQMLVRFWLTSSSGAILIDDVQISNEYRAVASDDYLSVLGVTEVQMAGLDGSGVTVAIVDSGVDGAILGKEPIYSYSTYGNNHQDKHGHGTYMAGLVASQTTDSVAPGANIVSVKVLDNQGKGNVSNMLDGLNWILLNHQQFNIRVVNLSIMGPIDGPYWANPINVAVEQLWDAGIVVVVAAGNTGPDAGSVTTPGNDPFVITVGAYTDNYTPEDPADDFLATFSAAGPTESGFIKPDVIAPGAHLVMSLSDMVAYAASHPKLDLGNKFYQGSGTSAASAIVSGVVALMLEQNGGLTPNQVKYRLTATARPALAAEGTLAYSIYQQGAGRIWAPDAIYSDIQGEANGGMVIGTDYFGPVVYDEDRQGYHLVDQNRDPLPEGEDFFWDGGTYWAGGTYWAGGTYWAGGTYWAGGTYWAGGTYWAGGTYWAGGTYWAGGTYWAGSYFSNADYYWNANTYFASGHYWHGSSYWAGMMDGQP
;
A
#
# COMPACT_ATOMS: atom_id res chain seq x y z
N GLY A 1 32.41 21.11 -31.69
CA GLY A 1 33.30 21.20 -30.50
C GLY A 1 33.11 19.92 -29.74
N ARG A 2 32.26 19.96 -28.70
CA ARG A 2 31.24 18.92 -28.54
C ARG A 2 30.23 19.00 -29.71
N THR A 3 29.47 17.95 -29.93
CA THR A 3 28.21 17.99 -30.72
C THR A 3 27.18 18.86 -29.96
N ARG A 4 26.10 19.26 -30.62
CA ARG A 4 24.93 19.90 -30.01
C ARG A 4 23.69 19.09 -30.41
N THR A 5 22.65 19.18 -29.60
CA THR A 5 21.30 18.75 -29.99
C THR A 5 20.82 19.48 -31.24
N GLU A 6 19.89 18.86 -31.98
CA GLU A 6 19.13 19.54 -33.04
C GLU A 6 18.02 20.43 -32.43
N ALA A 7 17.44 20.01 -31.31
CA ALA A 7 16.57 20.79 -30.44
C ALA A 7 17.32 22.02 -29.86
N VAL A 8 16.74 23.21 -30.04
CA VAL A 8 17.30 24.49 -29.58
C VAL A 8 16.19 25.42 -29.08
N ILE A 9 16.16 25.65 -27.77
CA ILE A 9 15.18 26.49 -27.10
C ILE A 9 15.64 27.96 -27.09
N ASN A 10 14.76 28.84 -27.57
CA ASN A 10 15.04 30.26 -27.76
C ASN A 10 14.57 31.09 -26.56
N TRP A 11 15.44 31.29 -25.56
CA TRP A 11 15.12 32.14 -24.40
C TRP A 11 15.09 33.63 -24.80
N HIS A 12 13.90 34.13 -25.09
CA HIS A 12 13.65 35.53 -25.46
C HIS A 12 13.05 36.33 -24.29
N ASP A 13 13.02 37.65 -24.44
CA ASP A 13 12.41 38.64 -23.52
C ASP A 13 12.80 38.52 -22.03
N ILE A 14 13.98 37.97 -21.75
CA ILE A 14 14.54 37.76 -20.40
C ILE A 14 14.41 39.06 -19.56
N PRO A 15 13.65 39.06 -18.45
CA PRO A 15 13.37 40.27 -17.70
C PRO A 15 14.64 40.90 -17.09
N GLN A 16 14.55 42.15 -16.64
CA GLN A 16 15.58 42.72 -15.78
C GLN A 16 15.56 41.96 -14.44
N TRP A 17 16.68 41.33 -14.09
CA TRP A 17 16.81 40.68 -12.79
C TRP A 17 16.92 41.76 -11.72
N GLY A 18 16.03 41.71 -10.73
CA GLY A 18 15.85 42.69 -9.66
C GLY A 18 16.87 42.54 -8.53
N GLU A 19 16.38 42.30 -7.31
CA GLU A 19 17.23 42.24 -6.12
C GLU A 19 18.04 40.94 -6.03
N ARG A 20 19.18 41.00 -5.33
CA ARG A 20 20.08 39.86 -5.17
C ARG A 20 19.43 38.80 -4.26
N GLY A 21 19.01 37.69 -4.84
CA GLY A 21 18.37 36.58 -4.15
C GLY A 21 17.04 36.14 -4.77
N THR A 22 16.50 36.89 -5.74
CA THR A 22 15.33 36.46 -6.51
C THR A 22 15.69 35.31 -7.46
N THR A 23 14.91 34.23 -7.44
CA THR A 23 14.99 33.11 -8.38
C THR A 23 14.37 33.47 -9.73
N TYR A 24 14.92 32.92 -10.83
CA TYR A 24 14.36 33.02 -12.18
C TYR A 24 14.45 31.66 -12.85
N GLN A 25 13.37 31.25 -13.52
CA GLN A 25 13.31 30.02 -14.32
C GLN A 25 13.72 30.30 -15.79
N SER A 26 14.20 29.27 -16.47
CA SER A 26 14.29 29.21 -17.93
C SER A 26 12.90 29.00 -18.54
N PRO A 27 12.75 28.97 -19.88
CA PRO A 27 11.68 28.21 -20.50
C PRO A 27 11.80 26.71 -20.14
N ASP A 28 10.79 25.95 -20.49
CA ASP A 28 10.83 24.48 -20.54
C ASP A 28 12.08 24.00 -21.32
N LEU A 29 12.67 22.90 -20.88
CA LEU A 29 13.88 22.28 -21.42
C LEU A 29 13.63 20.88 -22.04
N SER A 30 12.39 20.38 -21.99
CA SER A 30 12.03 19.00 -22.30
C SER A 30 12.56 18.51 -23.65
N ASP A 31 12.32 19.23 -24.77
CA ASP A 31 12.84 18.89 -26.10
C ASP A 31 14.35 18.56 -26.14
N ILE A 32 15.16 19.32 -25.39
CA ILE A 32 16.62 19.17 -25.36
C ILE A 32 17.04 18.02 -24.45
N ILE A 33 16.26 17.71 -23.41
CA ILE A 33 16.51 16.59 -22.52
C ILE A 33 16.09 15.28 -23.22
N GLN A 34 14.92 15.27 -23.87
CA GLN A 34 14.39 14.11 -24.58
C GLN A 34 15.35 13.62 -25.69
N GLU A 35 15.83 14.53 -26.55
CA GLU A 35 16.83 14.19 -27.58
C GLU A 35 18.16 13.63 -27.03
N ILE A 36 18.41 13.78 -25.72
CA ILE A 36 19.59 13.21 -25.05
C ILE A 36 19.28 11.88 -24.36
N VAL A 37 18.08 11.70 -23.78
CA VAL A 37 17.68 10.43 -23.16
C VAL A 37 17.22 9.37 -24.17
N ASP A 38 16.75 9.80 -25.35
CA ASP A 38 16.42 8.93 -26.50
C ASP A 38 17.67 8.30 -27.17
N GLN A 39 18.88 8.62 -26.70
CA GLN A 39 20.12 8.12 -27.30
C GLN A 39 20.39 6.68 -26.81
N PRO A 40 20.66 5.69 -27.69
CA PRO A 40 20.79 4.28 -27.29
C PRO A 40 21.88 3.95 -26.25
N ASP A 41 22.82 4.87 -25.99
CA ASP A 41 23.84 4.74 -24.95
C ASP A 41 23.58 5.62 -23.71
N TRP A 42 22.36 6.16 -23.56
CA TRP A 42 21.93 6.89 -22.37
C TRP A 42 21.64 5.94 -21.21
N ASN A 43 22.01 6.37 -19.99
CA ASN A 43 21.75 5.67 -18.73
C ASN A 43 21.99 6.61 -17.54
N ASN A 44 21.70 6.13 -16.33
CA ASN A 44 21.83 6.88 -15.08
C ASN A 44 23.27 7.30 -14.70
N GLU A 45 24.32 6.77 -15.33
CA GLU A 45 25.70 7.24 -15.15
C GLU A 45 26.08 8.39 -16.13
N ARG A 46 25.24 8.70 -17.13
CA ARG A 46 25.50 9.79 -18.08
C ARG A 46 25.23 11.17 -17.46
N HIS A 47 25.76 12.23 -18.09
CA HIS A 47 25.72 13.60 -17.54
C HIS A 47 25.31 14.63 -18.60
N LEU A 48 24.21 15.36 -18.35
CA LEU A 48 23.75 16.47 -19.18
C LEU A 48 24.70 17.68 -19.11
N VAL A 49 24.89 18.40 -20.23
CA VAL A 49 25.65 19.66 -20.28
C VAL A 49 24.97 20.68 -21.20
N PHE A 50 24.25 21.61 -20.58
CA PHE A 50 23.60 22.72 -21.28
C PHE A 50 24.62 23.76 -21.78
N LEU A 51 24.43 24.24 -23.02
CA LEU A 51 25.29 25.25 -23.66
C LEU A 51 24.48 26.50 -23.99
N MET A 52 24.68 27.58 -23.23
CA MET A 52 23.94 28.84 -23.39
C MET A 52 24.76 29.89 -24.16
N GLU A 53 24.20 30.40 -25.26
CA GLU A 53 24.78 31.48 -26.09
C GLU A 53 23.72 32.56 -26.35
N GLY A 54 24.11 33.84 -26.36
CA GLY A 54 23.13 34.93 -26.52
C GLY A 54 23.74 36.34 -26.49
N LEU A 55 22.86 37.36 -26.50
CA LEU A 55 23.24 38.77 -26.49
C LEU A 55 22.84 39.44 -25.17
N GLY A 56 23.78 40.17 -24.57
CA GLY A 56 23.59 40.89 -23.30
C GLY A 56 24.39 40.29 -22.16
N THR A 57 23.95 40.51 -20.92
CA THR A 57 24.60 39.95 -19.72
C THR A 57 23.58 39.80 -18.59
N ARG A 58 23.73 38.74 -17.79
CA ARG A 58 23.07 38.47 -16.50
C ARG A 58 24.11 37.82 -15.58
N TYR A 59 23.86 37.80 -14.28
CA TYR A 59 24.77 37.25 -13.28
C TYR A 59 24.00 36.39 -12.28
N PHE A 60 24.22 35.07 -12.33
CA PHE A 60 23.72 34.10 -11.35
C PHE A 60 24.85 33.70 -10.39
N VAL A 61 24.49 33.02 -9.29
CA VAL A 61 25.46 32.53 -8.30
C VAL A 61 26.04 31.20 -8.80
N SER A 62 27.37 31.03 -8.79
CA SER A 62 27.99 29.74 -9.12
C SER A 62 28.03 28.83 -7.89
N HIS A 63 28.16 27.52 -8.12
CA HIS A 63 28.33 26.54 -7.05
C HIS A 63 29.55 26.86 -6.16
N ASP A 64 30.66 27.30 -6.77
CA ASP A 64 31.88 27.76 -6.07
C ASP A 64 31.65 29.01 -5.19
N THR A 65 30.56 29.75 -5.43
CA THR A 65 30.17 30.94 -4.68
C THR A 65 29.19 30.58 -3.55
N ASN A 66 28.20 29.73 -3.84
CA ASN A 66 27.29 29.13 -2.86
C ASN A 66 26.56 27.93 -3.49
N ALA A 67 26.82 26.71 -3.00
CA ALA A 67 26.18 25.48 -3.47
C ALA A 67 24.64 25.50 -3.30
N GLY A 68 24.13 26.08 -2.20
CA GLY A 68 22.68 26.19 -1.97
C GLY A 68 21.97 27.27 -2.79
N GLN A 69 22.66 27.91 -3.75
CA GLN A 69 22.12 28.93 -4.65
C GLN A 69 22.65 28.82 -6.09
N SER A 70 23.33 27.73 -6.45
CA SER A 70 23.65 27.44 -7.86
C SER A 70 22.39 27.11 -8.67
N PRO A 71 22.42 27.23 -10.01
CA PRO A 71 21.31 26.79 -10.85
C PRO A 71 20.94 25.33 -10.56
N LEU A 72 19.65 25.10 -10.32
CA LEU A 72 19.04 23.78 -10.18
C LEU A 72 18.34 23.43 -11.50
N LEU A 73 18.45 22.17 -11.93
CA LEU A 73 17.59 21.62 -12.96
C LEU A 73 16.36 21.01 -12.28
N HIS A 74 15.16 21.40 -12.70
CA HIS A 74 13.95 20.64 -12.41
C HIS A 74 13.72 19.69 -13.57
N VAL A 75 13.38 18.44 -13.28
CA VAL A 75 12.92 17.46 -14.28
C VAL A 75 11.71 16.78 -13.66
N GLU A 76 10.57 16.93 -14.31
CA GLU A 76 9.39 16.09 -14.10
C GLU A 76 9.40 15.06 -15.23
N TYR A 77 9.24 13.78 -14.89
CA TYR A 77 9.22 12.68 -15.85
C TYR A 77 8.29 11.59 -15.35
N ASP A 78 7.52 10.99 -16.24
CA ASP A 78 6.63 9.89 -15.89
C ASP A 78 7.48 8.61 -15.73
N PHE A 79 7.47 8.01 -14.54
CA PHE A 79 8.08 6.70 -14.33
C PHE A 79 7.16 5.63 -14.93
N VAL A 80 7.39 5.30 -16.20
CA VAL A 80 6.89 4.06 -16.78
C VAL A 80 7.68 2.92 -16.13
N PRO A 81 7.07 2.03 -15.32
CA PRO A 81 7.72 0.78 -14.99
C PRO A 81 7.94 0.01 -16.29
N GLU A 82 9.17 -0.39 -16.60
CA GLU A 82 9.36 -1.42 -17.63
C GLU A 82 8.51 -2.64 -17.26
N PRO A 83 7.91 -3.35 -18.24
CA PRO A 83 7.18 -4.58 -17.98
C PRO A 83 8.08 -5.55 -17.21
N PRO A 84 7.51 -6.49 -16.44
CA PRO A 84 8.31 -7.49 -15.72
C PRO A 84 9.11 -8.31 -16.75
N VAL A 85 10.41 -8.01 -16.89
CA VAL A 85 11.27 -8.60 -17.93
C VAL A 85 12.24 -9.64 -17.39
N GLU A 86 12.10 -10.88 -17.83
CA GLU A 86 13.03 -11.98 -17.49
C GLU A 86 14.17 -12.01 -18.51
N ASN A 87 15.37 -11.68 -18.02
CA ASN A 87 16.60 -11.75 -18.80
C ASN A 87 17.24 -13.12 -18.62
N ILE A 88 17.19 -13.94 -19.67
CA ILE A 88 17.75 -15.29 -19.70
C ILE A 88 19.07 -15.28 -20.47
N ALA A 89 20.15 -15.75 -19.83
CA ALA A 89 21.44 -16.02 -20.48
C ALA A 89 21.80 -17.50 -20.32
N VAL A 90 21.97 -18.22 -21.42
CA VAL A 90 22.30 -19.66 -21.43
C VAL A 90 23.58 -19.90 -22.24
N GLN A 91 24.63 -20.36 -21.59
CA GLN A 91 25.87 -20.79 -22.22
C GLN A 91 25.79 -22.26 -22.68
N ILE A 92 26.50 -22.61 -23.76
CA ILE A 92 26.70 -24.02 -24.15
C ILE A 92 27.61 -24.72 -23.14
N THR A 93 27.18 -25.87 -22.62
CA THR A 93 27.84 -26.59 -21.51
C THR A 93 28.23 -28.04 -21.84
N ASN A 94 28.25 -28.40 -23.13
CA ASN A 94 28.45 -29.78 -23.58
C ASN A 94 28.85 -29.85 -25.06
N GLY A 95 29.96 -30.51 -25.38
CA GLY A 95 30.53 -30.63 -26.74
C GLY A 95 29.79 -31.50 -27.75
N ASN A 96 28.49 -31.74 -27.55
CA ASN A 96 27.58 -32.26 -28.59
C ASN A 96 26.48 -31.24 -28.90
N ASP A 97 26.57 -30.05 -28.32
CA ASP A 97 25.59 -28.98 -28.40
C ASP A 97 26.17 -27.73 -29.10
N ASP A 98 27.44 -27.76 -29.48
CA ASP A 98 28.05 -27.01 -30.57
C ASP A 98 28.59 -28.00 -31.63
N ALA A 99 28.49 -27.61 -32.90
CA ALA A 99 28.79 -28.49 -34.03
C ALA A 99 29.04 -27.72 -35.34
N GLU A 100 29.77 -28.34 -36.25
CA GLU A 100 30.07 -27.80 -37.58
C GLU A 100 29.75 -28.84 -38.66
N GLU A 101 29.18 -28.42 -39.79
CA GLU A 101 28.89 -29.29 -40.93
C GLU A 101 29.40 -28.74 -42.27
N ALA A 102 30.33 -29.48 -42.88
CA ALA A 102 30.95 -29.11 -44.14
C ALA A 102 30.06 -29.39 -45.36
N SER A 103 29.51 -28.34 -45.99
CA SER A 103 28.58 -28.47 -47.13
C SER A 103 29.15 -29.26 -48.33
N SER A 104 30.48 -29.41 -48.41
CA SER A 104 31.17 -30.16 -49.48
C SER A 104 30.92 -31.67 -49.45
N ASN A 105 30.62 -32.24 -48.27
CA ASN A 105 30.47 -33.68 -48.09
C ASN A 105 29.51 -34.10 -46.95
N GLY A 106 29.04 -33.15 -46.14
CA GLY A 106 28.12 -33.34 -45.02
C GLY A 106 28.78 -33.86 -43.74
N SER A 107 30.11 -33.93 -43.64
CA SER A 107 30.79 -34.36 -42.41
C SER A 107 30.47 -33.41 -41.27
N VAL A 108 30.06 -33.96 -40.13
CA VAL A 108 29.73 -33.21 -38.91
C VAL A 108 30.82 -33.41 -37.85
N THR A 109 31.36 -32.30 -37.35
CA THR A 109 32.35 -32.25 -36.26
C THR A 109 31.66 -31.86 -34.95
N LEU A 110 31.94 -32.60 -33.88
CA LEU A 110 31.43 -32.39 -32.50
C LEU A 110 32.61 -32.31 -31.50
N SER A 111 33.72 -31.70 -31.93
CA SER A 111 34.96 -31.62 -31.14
C SER A 111 36.01 -30.68 -31.74
N SER A 112 35.61 -29.65 -32.51
CA SER A 112 36.54 -28.56 -32.88
C SER A 112 36.78 -27.68 -31.65
N PRO A 113 38.00 -27.16 -31.44
CA PRO A 113 38.23 -26.12 -30.45
C PRO A 113 37.66 -24.76 -30.91
N ASP A 114 37.58 -24.57 -32.22
CA ASP A 114 37.11 -23.41 -32.96
C ASP A 114 35.68 -23.61 -33.51
N LEU A 115 34.99 -22.52 -33.85
CA LEU A 115 33.74 -22.51 -34.62
C LEU A 115 33.86 -21.57 -35.82
N GLU A 116 33.98 -22.16 -37.01
CA GLU A 116 34.05 -21.47 -38.30
C GLU A 116 32.67 -20.97 -38.74
N ILE A 117 32.30 -19.76 -38.30
CA ILE A 117 31.12 -19.05 -38.81
C ILE A 117 31.35 -18.75 -40.30
N SER A 118 30.66 -19.54 -41.13
CA SER A 118 30.50 -19.50 -42.59
C SER A 118 31.56 -20.19 -43.48
N GLU A 119 32.87 -20.23 -43.20
CA GLU A 119 33.85 -20.90 -44.10
C GLU A 119 35.15 -21.37 -43.41
N ASP A 120 35.48 -22.67 -43.52
CA ASP A 120 36.78 -23.25 -43.11
C ASP A 120 37.84 -23.23 -44.25
N PRO A 121 39.06 -22.70 -43.99
CA PRO A 121 40.18 -22.78 -44.92
C PRO A 121 41.01 -24.09 -44.90
N GLN A 122 40.80 -25.01 -43.95
CA GLN A 122 41.55 -26.27 -43.82
C GLN A 122 41.01 -27.38 -44.74
N PHE A 123 39.69 -27.45 -44.93
CA PHE A 123 39.03 -28.24 -45.97
C PHE A 123 38.86 -27.42 -47.26
N LEU A 124 38.82 -28.11 -48.41
CA LEU A 124 38.97 -27.46 -49.72
C LEU A 124 37.64 -26.89 -50.28
N GLY A 125 37.18 -25.79 -49.67
CA GLY A 125 36.35 -24.77 -50.30
C GLY A 125 34.86 -25.11 -50.43
N GLY A 126 34.12 -24.90 -49.35
CA GLY A 126 32.67 -24.81 -49.33
C GLY A 126 32.20 -24.14 -48.03
N PRO A 127 31.02 -23.51 -48.00
CA PRO A 127 30.51 -22.90 -46.78
C PRO A 127 30.21 -23.97 -45.72
N GLU A 128 30.44 -23.63 -44.47
CA GLU A 128 30.13 -24.46 -43.30
C GLU A 128 28.73 -24.10 -42.75
N THR A 129 28.07 -25.05 -42.09
CA THR A 129 26.91 -24.78 -41.22
C THR A 129 27.32 -25.00 -39.78
N VAL A 130 27.46 -23.93 -39.01
CA VAL A 130 27.59 -24.02 -37.54
C VAL A 130 26.20 -24.31 -36.96
N GLY A 131 26.13 -25.21 -35.98
CA GLY A 131 24.96 -25.50 -35.17
C GLY A 131 25.25 -25.25 -33.69
N LEU A 132 24.37 -24.51 -33.03
CA LEU A 132 24.44 -24.16 -31.62
C LEU A 132 23.16 -24.63 -30.92
N ARG A 133 23.26 -25.26 -29.75
CA ARG A 133 22.12 -25.84 -29.02
C ARG A 133 22.17 -25.45 -27.55
N PHE A 134 21.14 -24.75 -27.12
CA PHE A 134 21.02 -24.22 -25.77
C PHE A 134 20.10 -25.14 -24.95
N ASN A 135 20.49 -25.43 -23.71
CA ASN A 135 19.83 -26.45 -22.86
C ASN A 135 19.02 -25.81 -21.74
N ASN A 136 17.98 -26.50 -21.28
CA ASN A 136 17.20 -26.16 -20.08
C ASN A 136 16.63 -24.72 -20.09
N LEU A 137 16.18 -24.24 -21.24
CA LEU A 137 15.68 -22.87 -21.38
C LEU A 137 14.33 -22.73 -20.66
N ASN A 138 14.30 -21.98 -19.56
CA ASN A 138 13.12 -21.81 -18.71
C ASN A 138 12.07 -20.86 -19.31
N ILE A 139 11.85 -20.92 -20.62
CA ILE A 139 10.90 -20.06 -21.34
C ILE A 139 9.53 -20.74 -21.35
N PRO A 140 8.48 -20.16 -20.76
CA PRO A 140 7.12 -20.68 -20.89
C PRO A 140 6.65 -20.65 -22.36
N GLN A 141 5.75 -21.57 -22.71
CA GLN A 141 5.18 -21.65 -24.06
C GLN A 141 4.39 -20.37 -24.40
N GLY A 142 4.59 -19.85 -25.62
CA GLY A 142 3.92 -18.63 -26.10
C GLY A 142 4.39 -17.32 -25.47
N THR A 143 5.40 -17.33 -24.59
CA THR A 143 5.95 -16.08 -24.00
C THR A 143 6.48 -15.17 -25.10
N ILE A 144 6.19 -13.87 -25.00
CA ILE A 144 6.70 -12.86 -25.92
C ILE A 144 8.20 -12.66 -25.66
N VAL A 145 8.99 -12.74 -26.74
CA VAL A 145 10.41 -12.44 -26.77
C VAL A 145 10.57 -11.01 -27.29
N GLU A 146 11.03 -10.09 -26.44
CA GLU A 146 11.28 -8.70 -26.84
C GLU A 146 12.55 -8.56 -27.68
N GLU A 147 13.60 -9.29 -27.29
CA GLU A 147 14.94 -9.24 -27.87
C GLU A 147 15.64 -10.58 -27.62
N ALA A 148 16.45 -11.06 -28.58
CA ALA A 148 17.38 -12.17 -28.34
C ALA A 148 18.63 -12.05 -29.22
N TYR A 149 19.79 -12.46 -28.72
CA TYR A 149 21.04 -12.47 -29.49
C TYR A 149 22.02 -13.55 -29.00
N ILE A 150 22.96 -13.95 -29.85
CA ILE A 150 24.07 -14.83 -29.47
C ILE A 150 25.32 -13.98 -29.24
N GLU A 151 25.96 -14.15 -28.09
CA GLU A 151 27.31 -13.63 -27.81
C GLU A 151 28.36 -14.70 -28.12
N PHE A 152 29.41 -14.32 -28.85
CA PHE A 152 30.58 -15.13 -29.19
C PHE A 152 31.87 -14.48 -28.67
N GLU A 153 32.86 -15.26 -28.25
CA GLU A 153 34.23 -14.78 -27.97
C GLU A 153 35.21 -15.21 -29.09
N THR A 154 36.17 -14.36 -29.45
CA THR A 154 37.08 -14.57 -30.60
C THR A 154 38.29 -15.45 -30.27
N ASP A 155 38.38 -16.63 -30.90
CA ASP A 155 39.59 -17.48 -30.92
C ASP A 155 40.58 -17.05 -32.04
N GLU A 156 40.21 -17.10 -33.32
CA GLU A 156 41.09 -16.68 -34.41
C GLU A 156 40.72 -15.33 -35.04
N ARG A 157 41.73 -14.45 -35.09
CA ARG A 157 41.68 -13.18 -35.81
C ARG A 157 41.25 -13.37 -37.27
N SER A 158 40.15 -12.75 -37.64
CA SER A 158 39.46 -13.00 -38.90
C SER A 158 39.22 -11.69 -39.67
N TYR A 159 39.53 -11.72 -40.97
CA TYR A 159 39.70 -10.53 -41.82
C TYR A 159 38.81 -10.60 -43.07
N GLY A 160 38.60 -9.47 -43.71
CA GLY A 160 37.78 -9.35 -44.92
C GLY A 160 36.28 -9.44 -44.65
N PHE A 161 35.49 -9.42 -45.72
CA PHE A 161 34.03 -9.53 -45.65
C PHE A 161 33.60 -10.87 -45.01
N ALA A 162 32.54 -10.81 -44.21
CA ALA A 162 31.78 -11.98 -43.80
C ALA A 162 30.30 -11.58 -43.63
N SER A 163 29.39 -12.50 -43.94
CA SER A 163 27.95 -12.35 -43.75
C SER A 163 27.34 -13.72 -43.51
N SER A 164 26.44 -13.85 -42.54
CA SER A 164 25.82 -15.12 -42.14
C SER A 164 24.30 -14.99 -42.04
N VAL A 165 23.56 -16.03 -42.42
CA VAL A 165 22.12 -16.13 -42.12
C VAL A 165 21.92 -17.06 -40.94
N ILE A 166 21.06 -16.64 -40.00
CA ILE A 166 20.71 -17.36 -38.79
C ILE A 166 19.31 -17.95 -38.95
N TRP A 167 19.16 -19.24 -38.60
CA TRP A 167 17.88 -19.95 -38.51
C TRP A 167 17.77 -20.68 -37.18
N GLY A 168 16.54 -20.99 -36.76
CA GLY A 168 16.27 -21.94 -35.70
C GLY A 168 16.00 -23.35 -36.22
N GLU A 169 16.04 -24.35 -35.33
CA GLU A 169 15.40 -25.64 -35.57
C GLU A 169 13.89 -25.50 -35.33
N ALA A 170 13.08 -25.79 -36.34
CA ALA A 170 11.62 -25.89 -36.20
C ALA A 170 11.24 -27.21 -35.50
N SER A 171 11.60 -27.29 -34.22
CA SER A 171 11.33 -28.39 -33.30
C SER A 171 11.06 -27.82 -31.90
N PRO A 172 10.08 -28.34 -31.15
CA PRO A 172 9.77 -27.87 -29.80
C PRO A 172 10.83 -28.27 -28.77
N ASN A 173 11.70 -29.23 -29.09
CA ASN A 173 12.82 -29.64 -28.24
C ASN A 173 13.94 -30.22 -29.11
N ALA A 174 14.98 -29.42 -29.36
CA ALA A 174 16.13 -29.79 -30.16
C ALA A 174 16.91 -30.94 -29.50
N VAL A 175 17.25 -31.98 -30.27
CA VAL A 175 18.10 -33.09 -29.79
C VAL A 175 19.60 -32.78 -29.99
N PRO A 176 20.52 -33.34 -29.17
CA PRO A 176 21.96 -33.14 -29.35
C PRO A 176 22.45 -33.46 -30.78
N PHE A 177 23.52 -32.81 -31.22
CA PHE A 177 24.09 -33.01 -32.55
C PHE A 177 24.74 -34.40 -32.70
N GLN A 178 24.97 -34.84 -33.95
CA GLN A 178 25.42 -36.20 -34.25
C GLN A 178 26.41 -36.20 -35.43
N THR A 179 27.47 -37.01 -35.35
CA THR A 179 28.47 -37.21 -36.42
C THR A 179 27.94 -37.97 -37.66
N ASN A 180 26.62 -38.06 -37.81
CA ASN A 180 25.98 -38.56 -39.02
C ASN A 180 26.07 -37.48 -40.11
N ALA A 181 26.34 -37.88 -41.35
CA ALA A 181 26.49 -36.91 -42.42
C ALA A 181 25.17 -36.18 -42.74
N TYR A 182 25.25 -34.86 -42.91
CA TYR A 182 24.13 -33.94 -43.13
C TYR A 182 23.14 -33.82 -41.94
N SER A 183 23.60 -33.97 -40.68
CA SER A 183 22.71 -33.94 -39.51
C SER A 183 22.34 -32.55 -38.96
N LEU A 184 22.98 -31.49 -39.42
CA LEU A 184 22.64 -30.08 -39.15
C LEU A 184 21.83 -29.48 -40.32
N SER A 185 22.19 -29.76 -41.57
CA SER A 185 21.45 -29.25 -42.74
C SER A 185 20.13 -29.97 -42.99
N ALA A 186 19.97 -31.23 -42.53
CA ALA A 186 18.70 -31.96 -42.64
C ALA A 186 17.70 -31.67 -41.51
N ARG A 187 18.05 -30.85 -40.50
CA ARG A 187 17.10 -30.42 -39.46
C ARG A 187 16.10 -29.42 -40.04
N PRO A 188 14.81 -29.50 -39.66
CA PRO A 188 13.80 -28.56 -40.14
C PRO A 188 14.16 -27.16 -39.65
N ARG A 189 14.09 -26.16 -40.53
CA ARG A 189 14.41 -24.76 -40.20
C ARG A 189 13.15 -23.95 -39.94
N THR A 190 13.28 -22.93 -39.10
CA THR A 190 12.25 -21.90 -38.92
C THR A 190 11.91 -21.20 -40.24
N THR A 191 10.70 -20.65 -40.33
CA THR A 191 10.28 -19.77 -41.44
C THR A 191 10.81 -18.35 -41.28
N GLN A 192 11.07 -17.91 -40.04
CA GLN A 192 11.87 -16.73 -39.74
C GLN A 192 13.37 -17.05 -39.93
N GLU A 193 14.09 -16.10 -40.52
CA GLU A 193 15.55 -16.10 -40.69
C GLU A 193 16.07 -14.67 -40.53
N VAL A 194 17.29 -14.51 -39.99
CA VAL A 194 17.91 -13.20 -39.75
C VAL A 194 19.25 -13.13 -40.46
N LEU A 195 19.48 -12.05 -41.22
CA LEU A 195 20.72 -11.79 -41.93
C LEU A 195 21.67 -10.95 -41.06
N TRP A 196 22.78 -11.55 -40.66
CA TRP A 196 23.94 -10.85 -40.10
C TRP A 196 24.88 -10.44 -41.24
N ASP A 197 24.59 -9.29 -41.86
CA ASP A 197 25.39 -8.71 -42.95
C ASP A 197 26.56 -7.85 -42.43
N ASP A 198 27.54 -7.57 -43.30
CA ASP A 198 28.69 -6.68 -43.05
C ASP A 198 29.41 -6.92 -41.69
N ILE A 199 29.56 -8.18 -41.28
CA ILE A 199 30.14 -8.56 -39.97
C ILE A 199 31.56 -7.96 -39.85
N PRO A 200 31.89 -7.20 -38.78
CA PRO A 200 33.18 -6.51 -38.65
C PRO A 200 34.36 -7.49 -38.57
N GLU A 201 35.57 -7.05 -38.93
CA GLU A 201 36.79 -7.85 -38.76
C GLU A 201 37.06 -8.09 -37.27
N TRP A 202 37.23 -9.34 -36.86
CA TRP A 202 37.56 -9.71 -35.48
C TRP A 202 39.08 -9.65 -35.33
N LEU A 203 39.58 -8.55 -34.78
CA LEU A 203 41.00 -8.17 -34.85
C LEU A 203 41.79 -8.42 -33.57
N ASN A 204 41.11 -8.60 -32.43
CA ASN A 204 41.71 -8.97 -31.15
C ASN A 204 41.33 -10.41 -30.79
N LEU A 205 42.04 -10.96 -29.81
CA LEU A 205 41.66 -12.22 -29.16
C LEU A 205 40.84 -11.84 -27.92
N ASP A 206 40.04 -12.76 -27.40
CA ASP A 206 39.27 -12.57 -26.17
C ASP A 206 38.21 -11.42 -26.31
N GLU A 207 37.92 -10.99 -27.55
CA GLU A 207 36.94 -9.93 -27.85
C GLU A 207 35.57 -10.54 -28.14
N ARG A 208 34.52 -10.00 -27.50
CA ARG A 208 33.15 -10.49 -27.58
C ARG A 208 32.33 -9.74 -28.63
N HIS A 209 31.49 -10.49 -29.34
CA HIS A 209 30.72 -10.03 -30.49
C HIS A 209 29.31 -10.63 -30.47
N GLU A 210 28.32 -9.78 -30.71
CA GLU A 210 26.89 -10.09 -30.63
C GLU A 210 26.28 -10.22 -32.04
N THR A 211 25.28 -11.09 -32.20
CA THR A 211 24.44 -11.12 -33.40
C THR A 211 23.48 -9.92 -33.44
N PRO A 212 22.86 -9.61 -34.59
CA PRO A 212 21.62 -8.83 -34.60
C PRO A 212 20.53 -9.55 -33.80
N ASP A 213 19.44 -8.83 -33.50
CA ASP A 213 18.27 -9.42 -32.85
C ASP A 213 17.70 -10.61 -33.66
N ILE A 214 17.50 -11.72 -32.95
CA ILE A 214 16.92 -12.98 -33.42
C ILE A 214 15.62 -13.34 -32.68
N ALA A 215 15.00 -12.41 -31.94
CA ALA A 215 13.75 -12.63 -31.20
C ALA A 215 12.69 -13.35 -32.04
N ALA A 216 12.48 -12.93 -33.29
CA ALA A 216 11.53 -13.55 -34.22
C ALA A 216 11.78 -15.06 -34.47
N ILE A 217 13.04 -15.51 -34.47
CA ILE A 217 13.41 -16.93 -34.61
C ILE A 217 13.05 -17.68 -33.34
N ILE A 218 13.39 -17.13 -32.17
CA ILE A 218 13.08 -17.74 -30.87
C ILE A 218 11.55 -17.81 -30.68
N GLN A 219 10.83 -16.76 -31.05
CA GLN A 219 9.37 -16.67 -31.00
C GLN A 219 8.69 -17.77 -31.82
N GLU A 220 9.18 -18.09 -33.03
CA GLU A 220 8.63 -19.19 -33.83
C GLU A 220 8.82 -20.56 -33.14
N ILE A 221 9.87 -20.73 -32.36
CA ILE A 221 10.14 -21.99 -31.62
C ILE A 221 9.24 -22.10 -30.39
N VAL A 222 9.18 -21.06 -29.54
CA VAL A 222 8.41 -21.10 -28.28
C VAL A 222 6.89 -21.06 -28.48
N ASN A 223 6.43 -20.67 -29.67
CA ASN A 223 5.03 -20.69 -30.08
C ASN A 223 4.52 -22.07 -30.58
N GLN A 224 5.38 -23.09 -30.66
CA GLN A 224 4.96 -24.43 -31.10
C GLN A 224 4.12 -25.13 -30.02
N GLU A 225 3.03 -25.81 -30.40
CA GLU A 225 2.07 -26.48 -29.49
C GLU A 225 2.72 -27.52 -28.54
N GLU A 226 3.91 -28.02 -28.86
CA GLU A 226 4.65 -29.00 -28.06
C GLU A 226 5.85 -28.41 -27.26
N TRP A 227 6.09 -27.09 -27.31
CA TRP A 227 7.13 -26.43 -26.51
C TRP A 227 6.78 -26.43 -25.01
N ALA A 228 7.79 -26.59 -24.16
CA ALA A 228 7.67 -26.57 -22.71
C ALA A 228 8.92 -25.93 -22.06
N ALA A 229 8.74 -25.26 -20.92
CA ALA A 229 9.85 -24.71 -20.15
C ALA A 229 10.83 -25.82 -19.72
N GLY A 230 12.12 -25.58 -19.90
CA GLY A 230 13.19 -26.56 -19.72
C GLY A 230 13.54 -27.35 -20.99
N ASN A 231 12.85 -27.13 -22.12
CA ASN A 231 13.27 -27.69 -23.42
C ASN A 231 14.58 -27.08 -23.91
N SER A 232 15.15 -27.68 -24.95
CA SER A 232 16.30 -27.16 -25.69
C SER A 232 15.88 -26.55 -27.02
N LEU A 233 16.53 -25.47 -27.44
CA LEU A 233 16.44 -24.96 -28.81
C LEU A 233 17.79 -25.10 -29.52
N ALA A 234 17.78 -25.17 -30.84
CA ALA A 234 18.98 -25.11 -31.66
C ALA A 234 18.87 -23.98 -32.69
N LEU A 235 20.00 -23.33 -32.94
CA LEU A 235 20.22 -22.28 -33.92
C LEU A 235 21.30 -22.73 -34.91
N PHE A 236 21.29 -22.19 -36.12
CA PHE A 236 22.25 -22.51 -37.17
C PHE A 236 22.71 -21.25 -37.88
N LEU A 237 24.00 -21.21 -38.22
CA LEU A 237 24.63 -20.09 -38.92
C LEU A 237 25.34 -20.61 -40.17
N ALA A 238 25.08 -20.01 -41.33
CA ALA A 238 25.80 -20.30 -42.58
C ALA A 238 25.75 -19.10 -43.56
N GLY A 239 26.79 -18.92 -44.37
CA GLY A 239 26.90 -17.75 -45.25
C GLY A 239 28.16 -17.72 -46.11
N GLU A 240 28.81 -16.56 -46.19
CA GLU A 240 30.07 -16.33 -46.93
C GLU A 240 31.10 -15.59 -46.07
N GLY A 241 32.39 -15.88 -46.27
CA GLY A 241 33.49 -15.38 -45.44
C GLY A 241 33.70 -16.20 -44.16
N ARG A 242 34.62 -15.77 -43.28
CA ARG A 242 34.94 -16.46 -42.01
C ARG A 242 34.95 -15.52 -40.82
N ARG A 243 34.34 -15.94 -39.72
CA ARG A 243 34.69 -15.53 -38.35
C ARG A 243 34.88 -16.79 -37.51
N THR A 244 35.86 -16.81 -36.61
CA THR A 244 36.21 -17.98 -35.81
C THR A 244 36.02 -17.66 -34.34
N ALA A 245 35.06 -18.32 -33.70
CA ALA A 245 34.73 -18.18 -32.29
C ALA A 245 35.26 -19.35 -31.45
N GLU A 246 35.38 -19.16 -30.15
CA GLU A 246 35.64 -20.25 -29.19
C GLU A 246 34.49 -21.28 -29.18
N ALA A 247 34.81 -22.57 -29.26
CA ALA A 247 33.89 -23.67 -29.00
C ALA A 247 33.94 -24.09 -27.53
N TYR A 248 32.89 -24.77 -27.04
CA TYR A 248 32.95 -25.48 -25.74
C TYR A 248 34.06 -26.53 -25.69
N ASN A 249 34.48 -27.05 -26.85
CA ASN A 249 35.60 -27.97 -26.96
C ASN A 249 36.99 -27.30 -26.99
N GLY A 250 37.06 -25.98 -27.13
CA GLY A 250 38.23 -25.12 -26.97
C GLY A 250 38.33 -24.65 -25.52
N GLU A 251 37.75 -23.48 -25.22
CA GLU A 251 37.55 -22.97 -23.86
C GLU A 251 36.06 -23.00 -23.43
N PRO A 252 35.65 -23.97 -22.58
CA PRO A 252 34.30 -24.06 -22.00
C PRO A 252 33.77 -22.78 -21.35
N GLY A 253 34.62 -21.88 -20.86
CA GLY A 253 34.21 -20.58 -20.30
C GLY A 253 33.90 -19.50 -21.35
N ALA A 254 34.38 -19.65 -22.58
CA ALA A 254 34.23 -18.72 -23.69
C ALA A 254 33.19 -19.19 -24.74
N ALA A 255 32.71 -20.42 -24.62
CA ALA A 255 31.67 -21.02 -25.45
C ALA A 255 30.42 -20.11 -25.61
N PRO A 256 29.70 -20.15 -26.75
CA PRO A 256 28.64 -19.20 -27.05
C PRO A 256 27.52 -19.12 -26.01
N ILE A 257 26.97 -17.92 -25.84
CA ILE A 257 25.89 -17.61 -24.90
C ILE A 257 24.68 -17.07 -25.67
N LEU A 258 23.50 -17.63 -25.44
CA LEU A 258 22.24 -17.09 -25.94
C LEU A 258 21.61 -16.19 -24.88
N HIS A 259 21.40 -14.92 -25.23
CA HIS A 259 20.74 -13.89 -24.45
C HIS A 259 19.30 -13.72 -24.97
N ILE A 260 18.33 -13.59 -24.05
CA ILE A 260 16.90 -13.47 -24.36
C ILE A 260 16.24 -12.54 -23.33
N LYS A 261 15.52 -11.51 -23.78
CA LYS A 261 14.63 -10.67 -22.96
C LYS A 261 13.18 -11.12 -23.18
N LEU A 262 12.51 -11.56 -22.12
CA LEU A 262 11.11 -12.00 -22.16
C LEU A 262 10.19 -10.96 -21.52
N ASP A 263 9.08 -10.63 -22.17
CA ASP A 263 7.94 -9.93 -21.54
C ASP A 263 7.11 -10.94 -20.73
N LEU A 264 7.08 -10.79 -19.40
CA LEU A 264 6.34 -11.71 -18.54
C LEU A 264 4.82 -11.44 -18.44
N ASP A 265 4.30 -10.29 -18.89
CA ASP A 265 2.85 -10.06 -18.95
C ASP A 265 2.18 -11.03 -19.95
N SER A 266 2.96 -11.54 -20.92
CA SER A 266 2.52 -12.57 -21.87
C SER A 266 2.23 -13.95 -21.27
N ARG A 267 2.65 -14.23 -20.02
CA ARG A 267 2.37 -15.50 -19.32
C ARG A 267 0.86 -15.78 -19.15
N ASP A 268 0.02 -14.77 -19.33
CA ASP A 268 -1.43 -14.80 -19.12
C ASP A 268 -2.28 -14.83 -20.42
N GLU A 269 -1.67 -14.94 -21.62
CA GLU A 269 -2.39 -14.93 -22.90
C GLU A 269 -3.46 -16.04 -23.02
N GLY A 270 -3.34 -17.13 -22.25
CA GLY A 270 -4.36 -18.20 -22.16
C GLY A 270 -5.73 -17.75 -21.59
N ASN A 271 -5.80 -16.60 -20.93
CA ASN A 271 -7.02 -16.05 -20.32
C ASN A 271 -7.44 -14.67 -20.87
N ASN A 272 -6.70 -14.09 -21.82
CA ASN A 272 -6.82 -12.66 -22.17
C ASN A 272 -7.97 -12.38 -23.17
N VAL A 273 -9.19 -12.18 -22.65
CA VAL A 273 -10.42 -12.02 -23.44
C VAL A 273 -10.56 -10.58 -23.96
N ILE A 274 -11.10 -10.41 -25.18
CA ILE A 274 -11.54 -9.09 -25.66
C ILE A 274 -12.84 -8.66 -24.97
N LEU A 275 -12.70 -7.74 -24.02
CA LEU A 275 -13.77 -7.29 -23.14
C LEU A 275 -14.70 -6.28 -23.82
N SER A 276 -14.21 -5.45 -24.74
CA SER A 276 -15.02 -4.37 -25.35
C SER A 276 -15.99 -4.83 -26.44
N ALA A 277 -15.84 -6.03 -27.00
CA ALA A 277 -16.57 -6.47 -28.18
C ALA A 277 -18.10 -6.40 -28.01
N GLY A 278 -18.77 -5.59 -28.84
CA GLY A 278 -20.21 -5.38 -28.82
C GLY A 278 -20.78 -4.69 -27.58
N LYS A 279 -19.94 -4.08 -26.72
CA LYS A 279 -20.36 -3.39 -25.49
C LYS A 279 -21.00 -2.01 -25.79
N PRO A 280 -21.77 -1.42 -24.85
CA PRO A 280 -22.24 -0.04 -24.99
C PRO A 280 -21.07 0.95 -25.03
N VAL A 281 -21.11 1.88 -26.00
CA VAL A 281 -20.10 2.94 -26.16
C VAL A 281 -20.79 4.30 -26.15
N THR A 282 -20.17 5.28 -25.49
CA THR A 282 -20.61 6.68 -25.48
C THR A 282 -19.42 7.60 -25.74
N ALA A 283 -19.68 8.80 -26.27
CA ALA A 283 -18.64 9.78 -26.57
C ALA A 283 -19.14 11.20 -26.31
N SER A 284 -18.17 12.08 -26.06
CA SER A 284 -18.32 13.54 -26.02
C SER A 284 -19.13 14.10 -27.19
N SER A 285 -18.81 13.71 -28.43
CA SER A 285 -19.60 14.06 -29.62
C SER A 285 -19.46 13.05 -30.79
N VAL A 286 -20.13 13.37 -31.90
CA VAL A 286 -20.01 12.68 -33.19
C VAL A 286 -19.99 13.72 -34.32
N GLU A 287 -19.13 13.54 -35.33
CA GLU A 287 -19.04 14.44 -36.48
C GLU A 287 -20.34 14.44 -37.32
N ASN A 288 -20.91 13.25 -37.55
CA ASN A 288 -22.17 13.08 -38.27
C ASN A 288 -22.83 11.70 -37.97
N GLU A 289 -24.07 11.50 -38.43
CA GLU A 289 -24.88 10.30 -38.14
C GLU A 289 -24.24 8.96 -38.56
N SER A 290 -23.25 8.94 -39.47
CA SER A 290 -22.59 7.71 -39.93
C SER A 290 -21.35 7.30 -39.13
N PHE A 291 -20.85 8.14 -38.20
CA PHE A 291 -19.65 7.84 -37.40
C PHE A 291 -19.99 7.71 -35.91
N GLN A 292 -20.85 6.74 -35.57
CA GLN A 292 -21.35 6.51 -34.20
C GLN A 292 -20.26 5.94 -33.28
N PRO A 293 -20.34 6.14 -31.95
CA PRO A 293 -19.35 5.60 -31.01
C PRO A 293 -19.33 4.07 -31.00
N ALA A 294 -20.49 3.43 -31.15
CA ALA A 294 -20.61 1.96 -31.16
C ALA A 294 -19.84 1.26 -32.29
N ASN A 295 -19.40 2.01 -33.30
CA ASN A 295 -18.61 1.50 -34.42
C ASN A 295 -17.23 0.95 -33.95
N VAL A 296 -16.66 1.49 -32.86
CA VAL A 296 -15.29 1.11 -32.40
C VAL A 296 -15.21 -0.23 -31.65
N VAL A 297 -16.32 -0.98 -31.62
CA VAL A 297 -16.41 -2.29 -30.95
C VAL A 297 -17.25 -3.29 -31.75
N ASP A 298 -17.59 -3.00 -33.01
CA ASP A 298 -18.46 -3.85 -33.82
C ASP A 298 -17.73 -4.93 -34.62
N GLY A 299 -16.40 -4.83 -34.74
CA GLY A 299 -15.54 -5.80 -35.43
C GLY A 299 -15.49 -5.63 -36.95
N ASP A 300 -16.09 -4.57 -37.52
CA ASP A 300 -15.97 -4.21 -38.93
C ASP A 300 -15.04 -3.00 -39.10
N ALA A 301 -13.76 -3.29 -39.36
CA ALA A 301 -12.72 -2.30 -39.69
C ALA A 301 -13.01 -1.45 -40.97
N GLY A 302 -14.18 -1.59 -41.60
CA GLY A 302 -14.74 -0.64 -42.56
C GLY A 302 -15.59 0.48 -41.94
N THR A 303 -15.86 0.46 -40.63
CA THR A 303 -16.64 1.47 -39.88
C THR A 303 -15.79 2.15 -38.80
N ARG A 304 -16.18 3.37 -38.39
CA ARG A 304 -15.40 4.20 -37.46
C ARG A 304 -16.26 5.13 -36.61
N TRP A 305 -15.79 5.49 -35.42
CA TRP A 305 -16.24 6.72 -34.75
C TRP A 305 -15.43 7.93 -35.24
N SER A 306 -15.99 9.14 -35.14
CA SER A 306 -15.26 10.39 -35.32
C SER A 306 -15.91 11.51 -34.52
N SER A 307 -15.09 12.27 -33.78
CA SER A 307 -15.48 13.39 -32.92
C SER A 307 -15.66 14.72 -33.67
N SER A 308 -16.12 15.73 -32.94
CA SER A 308 -15.99 17.14 -33.35
C SER A 308 -14.52 17.58 -33.35
N TYR A 309 -14.22 18.73 -33.95
CA TYR A 309 -12.84 19.16 -34.18
C TYR A 309 -12.31 20.02 -33.01
N ASP A 310 -12.43 19.49 -31.79
CA ASP A 310 -11.92 20.04 -30.53
C ASP A 310 -10.94 19.04 -29.90
N ASP A 311 -10.00 19.52 -29.09
CA ASP A 311 -8.93 18.70 -28.51
C ASP A 311 -9.37 17.98 -27.22
N ASN A 312 -10.40 18.49 -26.53
CA ASN A 312 -10.94 17.88 -25.30
C ASN A 312 -12.11 16.90 -25.57
N GLU A 313 -11.99 16.08 -26.61
CA GLU A 313 -12.99 15.08 -26.99
C GLU A 313 -12.59 13.69 -26.43
N TRP A 314 -13.58 12.94 -25.94
CA TRP A 314 -13.42 11.61 -25.36
C TRP A 314 -14.42 10.59 -25.92
N ILE A 315 -14.06 9.30 -25.79
CA ILE A 315 -14.91 8.12 -26.06
C ILE A 315 -14.71 7.07 -24.97
N GLN A 316 -15.78 6.46 -24.46
CA GLN A 316 -15.74 5.46 -23.40
C GLN A 316 -16.65 4.25 -23.66
N ILE A 317 -16.25 3.11 -23.12
CA ILE A 317 -16.92 1.80 -23.27
C ILE A 317 -17.36 1.33 -21.88
N ASP A 318 -18.61 0.86 -21.75
CA ASP A 318 -19.12 0.18 -20.54
C ASP A 318 -18.96 -1.33 -20.68
N LEU A 319 -18.02 -1.93 -19.95
CA LEU A 319 -17.79 -3.39 -20.00
C LEU A 319 -18.95 -4.17 -19.36
N GLY A 320 -19.90 -3.53 -18.68
CA GLY A 320 -21.11 -4.15 -18.11
C GLY A 320 -20.92 -4.85 -16.75
N GLY A 321 -19.70 -4.82 -16.23
CA GLY A 321 -19.22 -5.31 -14.94
C GLY A 321 -17.80 -4.76 -14.74
N SER A 322 -17.19 -4.87 -13.56
CA SER A 322 -15.77 -4.50 -13.41
C SER A 322 -14.88 -5.67 -13.82
N TYR A 323 -13.79 -5.38 -14.52
CA TYR A 323 -12.86 -6.35 -15.10
C TYR A 323 -11.42 -5.94 -14.79
N TYR A 324 -10.49 -6.89 -14.80
CA TYR A 324 -9.06 -6.61 -14.71
C TYR A 324 -8.52 -6.31 -16.11
N VAL A 325 -8.33 -5.01 -16.42
CA VAL A 325 -7.95 -4.53 -17.75
C VAL A 325 -6.42 -4.56 -17.87
N LYS A 326 -5.92 -5.41 -18.77
CA LYS A 326 -4.48 -5.61 -18.99
C LYS A 326 -3.93 -4.82 -20.18
N LYS A 327 -4.72 -4.66 -21.24
CA LYS A 327 -4.27 -4.14 -22.54
C LYS A 327 -5.38 -3.38 -23.27
N VAL A 328 -5.06 -2.25 -23.86
CA VAL A 328 -5.91 -1.50 -24.81
C VAL A 328 -5.21 -1.46 -26.18
N VAL A 329 -5.98 -1.64 -27.25
CA VAL A 329 -5.50 -1.45 -28.62
C VAL A 329 -6.43 -0.47 -29.33
N LEU A 330 -5.84 0.61 -29.83
CA LEU A 330 -6.52 1.67 -30.56
C LEU A 330 -6.13 1.58 -32.03
N ASN A 331 -7.09 1.57 -32.95
CA ASN A 331 -6.83 1.58 -34.38
C ASN A 331 -7.30 2.89 -35.00
N TRP A 332 -6.40 3.86 -35.16
CA TRP A 332 -6.70 5.21 -35.63
C TRP A 332 -6.99 5.29 -37.14
N GLU A 333 -7.79 6.29 -37.52
CA GLU A 333 -7.85 6.77 -38.90
C GLU A 333 -6.73 7.81 -39.15
N THR A 334 -6.63 8.33 -40.38
CA THR A 334 -5.79 9.51 -40.69
C THR A 334 -6.03 10.69 -39.72
N ALA A 335 -7.21 10.78 -39.12
CA ALA A 335 -7.54 11.71 -38.03
C ALA A 335 -7.35 11.05 -36.64
N PHE A 336 -6.29 11.43 -35.90
CA PHE A 336 -5.85 10.76 -34.68
C PHE A 336 -5.49 11.72 -33.52
N GLY A 337 -5.36 11.18 -32.31
CA GLY A 337 -4.87 11.89 -31.13
C GLY A 337 -3.35 11.85 -31.00
N SER A 338 -2.69 13.01 -30.86
CA SER A 338 -1.24 13.06 -30.62
C SER A 338 -0.88 13.10 -29.14
N ASP A 339 -1.76 13.61 -28.28
CA ASP A 339 -1.70 13.47 -26.82
C ASP A 339 -3.09 13.02 -26.34
N TYR A 340 -3.15 11.93 -25.59
CA TYR A 340 -4.39 11.40 -25.01
C TYR A 340 -4.11 10.48 -23.82
N GLU A 341 -5.12 10.29 -22.99
CA GLU A 341 -5.09 9.44 -21.80
C GLU A 341 -6.01 8.22 -21.96
N ILE A 342 -5.58 7.07 -21.45
CA ILE A 342 -6.44 5.92 -21.14
C ILE A 342 -6.81 6.00 -19.65
N GLN A 343 -8.10 5.95 -19.37
CA GLN A 343 -8.64 6.15 -18.03
C GLN A 343 -9.62 5.01 -17.69
N LEU A 344 -9.57 4.53 -16.45
CA LEU A 344 -10.52 3.56 -15.91
C LEU A 344 -11.48 4.21 -14.91
N SER A 345 -12.64 3.59 -14.74
CA SER A 345 -13.66 4.01 -13.77
C SER A 345 -14.57 2.83 -13.39
N ASN A 346 -15.13 2.85 -12.18
CA ASN A 346 -16.17 1.90 -11.75
C ASN A 346 -17.61 2.46 -11.87
N ASP A 347 -17.77 3.79 -11.95
CA ASP A 347 -19.07 4.50 -11.90
C ASP A 347 -19.38 5.35 -13.15
N ALA A 348 -18.38 5.64 -13.99
CA ALA A 348 -18.35 6.60 -15.10
C ALA A 348 -18.38 8.09 -14.71
N GLU A 349 -18.31 8.43 -13.42
CA GLU A 349 -18.24 9.80 -12.91
C GLU A 349 -16.83 10.16 -12.43
N ASN A 350 -16.18 9.26 -11.68
CA ASN A 350 -14.81 9.39 -11.18
C ASN A 350 -13.84 8.56 -12.05
N TRP A 351 -12.68 9.11 -12.40
CA TRP A 351 -11.80 8.54 -13.43
C TRP A 351 -10.33 8.60 -13.04
N THR A 352 -9.67 7.44 -13.07
CA THR A 352 -8.23 7.29 -12.83
C THR A 352 -7.51 7.14 -14.16
N THR A 353 -6.55 8.02 -14.46
CA THR A 353 -5.67 7.87 -15.62
C THR A 353 -4.68 6.74 -15.35
N VAL A 354 -4.77 5.67 -16.15
CA VAL A 354 -3.91 4.48 -16.04
C VAL A 354 -2.76 4.48 -17.03
N HIS A 355 -2.86 5.28 -18.10
CA HIS A 355 -1.78 5.46 -19.07
C HIS A 355 -1.98 6.77 -19.84
N ARG A 356 -0.88 7.40 -20.28
CA ARG A 356 -0.93 8.56 -21.18
C ARG A 356 0.00 8.32 -22.36
N VAL A 357 -0.49 8.57 -23.57
CA VAL A 357 0.29 8.48 -24.80
C VAL A 357 0.53 9.90 -25.31
N GLN A 358 1.79 10.21 -25.57
CA GLN A 358 2.22 11.46 -26.19
C GLN A 358 2.97 11.16 -27.49
N HIS A 359 2.93 12.10 -28.44
CA HIS A 359 3.60 12.01 -29.73
C HIS A 359 3.20 10.78 -30.58
N SER A 360 1.97 10.27 -30.43
CA SER A 360 1.46 9.18 -31.28
C SER A 360 1.58 9.52 -32.78
N ASN A 361 1.76 8.50 -33.61
CA ASN A 361 1.89 8.61 -35.05
C ASN A 361 0.60 8.27 -35.83
N GLY A 362 -0.51 7.99 -35.13
CA GLY A 362 -1.83 7.80 -35.75
C GLY A 362 -1.98 6.52 -36.55
N ARG A 363 -1.55 5.39 -35.97
CA ARG A 363 -1.69 4.05 -36.57
C ARG A 363 -2.48 3.12 -35.64
N THR A 364 -1.95 1.93 -35.38
CA THR A 364 -2.45 1.05 -34.33
C THR A 364 -1.55 1.22 -33.12
N ASP A 365 -2.08 1.83 -32.05
CA ASP A 365 -1.36 2.04 -30.80
C ASP A 365 -1.75 0.93 -29.83
N VAL A 366 -0.75 0.17 -29.36
CA VAL A 366 -0.92 -0.97 -28.43
C VAL A 366 -0.41 -0.54 -27.06
N ILE A 367 -1.28 -0.61 -26.06
CA ILE A 367 -1.06 -0.10 -24.70
C ILE A 367 -1.24 -1.28 -23.74
N SER A 368 -0.15 -1.98 -23.43
CA SER A 368 -0.05 -3.07 -22.45
C SER A 368 0.27 -2.54 -21.04
N GLY A 369 0.45 -3.43 -20.06
CA GLY A 369 0.86 -3.08 -18.70
C GLY A 369 -0.19 -2.31 -17.88
N LEU A 370 -1.44 -2.21 -18.35
CA LEU A 370 -2.48 -1.40 -17.70
C LEU A 370 -2.88 -1.95 -16.32
N ASN A 371 -2.90 -3.28 -16.21
CA ASN A 371 -2.92 -4.08 -14.97
C ASN A 371 -3.75 -3.47 -13.81
N ASN A 372 -4.97 -3.02 -14.10
CA ASN A 372 -5.82 -2.29 -13.16
C ASN A 372 -7.31 -2.59 -13.41
N PHE A 373 -8.16 -2.41 -12.39
CA PHE A 373 -9.58 -2.74 -12.42
C PHE A 373 -10.44 -1.58 -12.94
N GLY A 374 -11.45 -1.90 -13.73
CA GLY A 374 -12.45 -0.93 -14.15
C GLY A 374 -13.66 -1.56 -14.82
N ARG A 375 -14.81 -0.91 -14.66
CA ARG A 375 -16.02 -1.21 -15.45
C ARG A 375 -16.07 -0.40 -16.74
N TYR A 376 -15.60 0.83 -16.70
CA TYR A 376 -15.58 1.73 -17.85
C TYR A 376 -14.14 2.03 -18.25
N VAL A 377 -13.88 2.03 -19.56
CA VAL A 377 -12.60 2.41 -20.14
C VAL A 377 -12.82 3.60 -21.05
N ARG A 378 -12.08 4.69 -20.86
CA ARG A 378 -12.18 5.93 -21.65
C ARG A 378 -10.85 6.27 -22.30
N LEU A 379 -10.91 6.68 -23.57
CA LEU A 379 -9.90 7.53 -24.18
C LEU A 379 -10.31 8.98 -24.00
N GLN A 380 -9.44 9.78 -23.39
CA GLN A 380 -9.61 11.22 -23.20
C GLN A 380 -8.56 11.96 -24.03
N GLY A 381 -9.00 12.70 -25.06
CA GLY A 381 -8.13 13.54 -25.88
C GLY A 381 -7.52 14.71 -25.11
N ARG A 382 -6.30 15.10 -25.49
CA ARG A 382 -5.60 16.30 -24.98
C ARG A 382 -5.07 17.19 -26.09
N ASP A 383 -4.46 16.61 -27.13
CA ASP A 383 -4.10 17.28 -28.40
C ASP A 383 -4.35 16.35 -29.60
N ARG A 384 -4.72 16.92 -30.75
CA ARG A 384 -4.95 16.18 -32.00
C ARG A 384 -3.76 16.26 -32.95
N GLY A 385 -3.40 15.13 -33.55
CA GLY A 385 -2.33 15.04 -34.54
C GLY A 385 -2.68 15.63 -35.91
N THR A 386 -3.92 16.09 -36.11
CA THR A 386 -4.39 16.74 -37.35
C THR A 386 -5.38 17.87 -37.08
N ILE A 387 -5.73 18.63 -38.13
CA ILE A 387 -6.78 19.66 -38.07
C ILE A 387 -8.22 19.12 -38.02
N TRP A 388 -8.39 17.79 -38.07
CA TRP A 388 -9.68 17.10 -37.96
C TRP A 388 -9.94 16.69 -36.50
N GLY A 389 -11.02 15.96 -36.20
CA GLY A 389 -11.24 15.39 -34.87
C GLY A 389 -10.41 14.13 -34.60
N TYR A 390 -10.59 13.52 -33.44
CA TYR A 390 -10.22 12.12 -33.19
C TYR A 390 -11.10 11.17 -34.02
N SER A 391 -10.54 10.07 -34.54
CA SER A 391 -11.31 9.01 -35.20
C SER A 391 -10.63 7.64 -35.07
N LEU A 392 -11.39 6.66 -34.60
CA LEU A 392 -10.97 5.28 -34.41
C LEU A 392 -11.81 4.35 -35.28
N TRP A 393 -11.17 3.40 -35.95
CA TRP A 393 -11.83 2.23 -36.52
C TRP A 393 -12.23 1.25 -35.41
N GLU A 394 -11.32 0.96 -34.47
CA GLU A 394 -11.52 -0.01 -33.37
C GLU A 394 -10.89 0.50 -32.06
N PHE A 395 -11.47 0.08 -30.93
CA PHE A 395 -11.00 0.29 -29.55
C PHE A 395 -11.19 -1.03 -28.78
N SER A 396 -10.19 -1.90 -28.90
CA SER A 396 -10.19 -3.22 -28.28
C SER A 396 -9.64 -3.16 -26.85
N VAL A 397 -10.47 -3.43 -25.86
CA VAL A 397 -10.07 -3.61 -24.46
C VAL A 397 -9.87 -5.10 -24.22
N TYR A 398 -8.75 -5.48 -23.62
CA TYR A 398 -8.39 -6.85 -23.26
C TYR A 398 -8.13 -6.98 -21.76
N GLY A 399 -8.52 -8.13 -21.21
CA GLY A 399 -8.33 -8.45 -19.80
C GLY A 399 -9.04 -9.73 -19.40
N THR A 400 -9.26 -9.88 -18.11
CA THR A 400 -9.99 -11.01 -17.53
C THR A 400 -11.22 -10.51 -16.77
N ASP A 401 -12.20 -11.39 -16.52
CA ASP A 401 -13.07 -11.23 -15.34
C ASP A 401 -12.19 -11.03 -14.08
N VAL A 402 -12.77 -10.48 -13.00
CA VAL A 402 -12.06 -10.39 -11.71
C VAL A 402 -11.49 -11.78 -11.36
N PRO A 403 -10.19 -11.90 -10.99
CA PRO A 403 -9.56 -13.20 -10.75
C PRO A 403 -10.41 -14.12 -9.88
N ASP A 404 -10.62 -15.35 -10.36
CA ASP A 404 -11.64 -16.25 -9.83
C ASP A 404 -11.43 -16.52 -8.33
N MET A 405 -12.53 -16.62 -7.59
CA MET A 405 -12.58 -16.85 -6.15
C MET A 405 -12.23 -18.32 -5.85
N SER A 406 -10.96 -18.63 -6.09
CA SER A 406 -10.37 -19.95 -5.95
C SER A 406 -10.55 -20.44 -4.52
N THR A 407 -11.52 -21.33 -4.35
CA THR A 407 -11.76 -22.01 -3.09
C THR A 407 -10.68 -23.09 -2.93
N ILE A 408 -9.49 -22.67 -2.48
CA ILE A 408 -8.32 -23.55 -2.26
C ILE A 408 -8.77 -24.81 -1.54
N ALA A 409 -9.57 -24.65 -0.48
CA ALA A 409 -10.11 -25.74 0.30
C ALA A 409 -11.54 -25.51 0.74
N ARG A 410 -12.35 -26.56 0.70
CA ARG A 410 -13.72 -26.60 1.23
C ARG A 410 -13.86 -27.77 2.17
N ASP A 411 -14.64 -27.60 3.21
CA ASP A 411 -15.04 -28.60 4.18
C ASP A 411 -16.55 -28.50 4.39
N ASP A 412 -17.26 -29.50 3.89
CA ASP A 412 -18.71 -29.61 3.97
C ASP A 412 -19.15 -30.80 4.84
N PHE A 413 -18.28 -31.21 5.77
CA PHE A 413 -18.60 -32.14 6.86
C PHE A 413 -19.20 -33.50 6.42
N ASP A 414 -18.75 -34.11 5.30
CA ASP A 414 -19.32 -35.38 4.83
C ASP A 414 -19.18 -36.52 5.87
N THR A 415 -20.35 -36.95 6.33
CA THR A 415 -20.71 -38.17 7.07
C THR A 415 -19.82 -39.41 6.85
N ALA A 416 -19.22 -39.57 5.67
CA ALA A 416 -18.43 -40.73 5.30
C ALA A 416 -17.15 -40.89 6.15
N ASN A 417 -16.46 -39.78 6.47
CA ASN A 417 -15.25 -39.79 7.30
C ASN A 417 -15.16 -38.50 8.14
N TYR A 418 -15.23 -38.62 9.47
CA TYR A 418 -14.82 -37.56 10.41
C TYR A 418 -13.26 -37.45 10.46
N GLY A 419 -12.61 -37.40 9.30
CA GLY A 419 -11.15 -37.43 9.16
C GLY A 419 -10.60 -38.19 7.93
N ASP A 420 -11.03 -37.84 6.71
CA ASP A 420 -10.12 -37.90 5.56
C ASP A 420 -9.61 -36.48 5.22
N GLN A 421 -8.46 -36.25 4.57
CA GLN A 421 -7.51 -37.07 3.81
C GLN A 421 -7.87 -37.50 2.38
N GLN A 422 -8.95 -36.99 1.78
CA GLN A 422 -9.18 -37.10 0.33
C GLN A 422 -9.17 -35.73 -0.38
N GLY A 423 -7.96 -35.16 -0.49
CA GLY A 423 -7.60 -34.36 -1.66
C GLY A 423 -7.07 -32.96 -1.42
N ASN A 424 -7.11 -32.44 -0.20
CA ASN A 424 -6.73 -31.04 0.06
C ASN A 424 -5.57 -30.90 1.07
N ALA A 425 -4.50 -30.22 0.67
CA ALA A 425 -3.30 -30.02 1.49
C ALA A 425 -3.52 -29.02 2.64
N THR A 426 -4.42 -28.05 2.44
CA THR A 426 -4.70 -26.94 3.35
C THR A 426 -5.32 -27.36 4.68
N TRP A 427 -5.95 -28.54 4.81
CA TRP A 427 -6.56 -29.01 6.08
C TRP A 427 -5.72 -30.10 6.75
N LEU A 428 -4.96 -29.74 7.79
CA LEU A 428 -3.91 -30.59 8.38
C LEU A 428 -4.40 -31.67 9.35
N THR A 429 -5.50 -31.42 10.06
CA THR A 429 -6.10 -32.37 11.02
C THR A 429 -7.58 -32.59 10.72
N PRO A 430 -8.24 -33.59 11.34
CA PRO A 430 -9.69 -33.57 11.56
C PRO A 430 -10.08 -32.43 12.53
N TRP A 431 -11.39 -32.17 12.66
CA TRP A 431 -11.92 -31.34 13.75
C TRP A 431 -11.78 -32.05 15.10
N ASN A 432 -11.44 -31.28 16.14
CA ASN A 432 -11.32 -31.68 17.54
C ASN A 432 -12.41 -30.98 18.37
N GLU A 433 -13.19 -31.72 19.16
CA GLU A 433 -14.17 -31.17 20.10
C GLU A 433 -13.53 -30.83 21.45
N LEU A 434 -13.86 -29.65 21.96
CA LEU A 434 -13.46 -29.16 23.28
C LEU A 434 -14.66 -29.06 24.22
N ASN A 435 -14.43 -29.33 25.51
CA ASN A 435 -15.43 -29.11 26.56
C ASN A 435 -15.37 -27.67 27.12
N ASP A 436 -16.27 -27.42 28.08
CA ASP A 436 -16.40 -26.21 28.90
C ASP A 436 -15.07 -25.71 29.53
N ASP A 437 -14.07 -26.59 29.71
CA ASP A 437 -12.74 -26.29 30.28
C ASP A 437 -11.63 -26.10 29.21
N GLY A 438 -11.92 -26.35 27.93
CA GLY A 438 -10.96 -26.31 26.81
C GLY A 438 -10.18 -27.61 26.55
N ASP A 439 -10.53 -28.72 27.20
CA ASP A 439 -9.87 -30.04 27.03
C ASP A 439 -10.43 -30.83 25.84
N SER A 440 -9.55 -31.52 25.09
CA SER A 440 -9.91 -32.39 23.95
C SER A 440 -10.73 -33.61 24.37
N LEU A 441 -11.96 -33.71 23.85
CA LEU A 441 -12.93 -34.77 24.16
C LEU A 441 -12.71 -36.07 23.36
N ASN A 442 -11.50 -36.64 23.47
CA ASN A 442 -11.09 -37.88 22.81
C ASN A 442 -11.90 -39.12 23.30
N GLY A 443 -13.13 -39.29 22.79
CA GLY A 443 -13.90 -40.53 22.90
C GLY A 443 -15.39 -40.41 23.25
N GLN A 444 -15.94 -39.22 23.52
CA GLN A 444 -17.39 -39.01 23.64
C GLN A 444 -17.83 -37.63 23.14
N ILE A 445 -18.22 -37.57 21.87
CA ILE A 445 -19.02 -36.49 21.30
C ILE A 445 -20.31 -36.33 22.12
N ARG A 446 -20.64 -35.08 22.48
CA ARG A 446 -21.81 -34.75 23.32
C ARG A 446 -22.55 -33.47 22.93
N HIS A 447 -21.83 -32.52 22.34
CA HIS A 447 -22.29 -31.13 22.18
C HIS A 447 -22.28 -30.66 20.74
N THR A 448 -21.44 -31.26 19.89
CA THR A 448 -21.57 -31.17 18.43
C THR A 448 -22.42 -32.35 17.92
N GLN A 449 -23.28 -32.11 16.93
CA GLN A 449 -24.01 -33.16 16.22
C GLN A 449 -24.08 -32.84 14.72
N ASP A 450 -23.53 -33.73 13.88
CA ASP A 450 -23.85 -33.82 12.46
C ASP A 450 -25.35 -34.17 12.26
N LEU A 451 -26.04 -33.34 11.49
CA LEU A 451 -27.48 -33.46 11.20
C LEU A 451 -27.79 -34.18 9.89
N GLY A 452 -26.79 -34.46 9.06
CA GLY A 452 -26.95 -34.83 7.66
C GLY A 452 -27.20 -33.62 6.75
N ASP A 453 -27.00 -33.82 5.45
CA ASP A 453 -26.85 -32.75 4.45
C ASP A 453 -25.82 -31.69 4.90
N ASN A 454 -24.58 -32.12 5.12
CA ASN A 454 -23.37 -31.27 5.19
C ASN A 454 -23.35 -30.19 6.30
N ARG A 455 -23.95 -30.45 7.46
CA ARG A 455 -24.14 -29.44 8.54
C ARG A 455 -23.85 -29.98 9.93
N LEU A 456 -23.06 -29.22 10.70
CA LEU A 456 -22.83 -29.46 12.13
C LEU A 456 -23.70 -28.55 13.00
N LEU A 457 -24.34 -29.13 14.03
CA LEU A 457 -25.00 -28.41 15.11
C LEU A 457 -24.05 -28.32 16.32
N LEU A 458 -23.62 -27.12 16.72
CA LEU A 458 -22.84 -26.85 17.93
C LEU A 458 -23.80 -26.40 19.06
N SER A 459 -23.76 -27.04 20.23
CA SER A 459 -24.75 -26.82 21.29
C SER A 459 -24.23 -27.02 22.73
N GLY A 460 -24.14 -25.93 23.50
CA GLY A 460 -23.72 -25.95 24.91
C GLY A 460 -23.00 -24.67 25.34
N ASN A 461 -22.46 -24.66 26.56
CA ASN A 461 -21.82 -23.48 27.15
C ASN A 461 -20.30 -23.67 27.29
N GLY A 462 -19.52 -22.91 26.53
CA GLY A 462 -18.06 -23.08 26.48
C GLY A 462 -17.63 -24.26 25.60
N VAL A 463 -18.41 -24.59 24.57
CA VAL A 463 -18.11 -25.72 23.68
C VAL A 463 -17.28 -25.22 22.49
N GLY A 464 -16.14 -25.87 22.25
CA GLY A 464 -15.26 -25.55 21.14
C GLY A 464 -15.21 -26.64 20.07
N LEU A 465 -14.93 -26.22 18.83
CA LEU A 465 -14.64 -27.10 17.70
C LEU A 465 -13.46 -26.51 16.91
N GLU A 466 -12.31 -27.19 16.86
CA GLU A 466 -11.06 -26.65 16.30
C GLU A 466 -10.37 -27.55 15.25
N ARG A 467 -9.67 -26.97 14.28
CA ARG A 467 -8.97 -27.67 13.18
C ARG A 467 -7.75 -26.89 12.71
N TYR A 468 -6.65 -27.59 12.39
CA TYR A 468 -5.44 -26.96 11.84
C TYR A 468 -5.50 -26.78 10.32
N ILE A 469 -4.95 -25.67 9.84
CA ILE A 469 -4.77 -25.34 8.42
C ILE A 469 -3.31 -25.01 8.07
N ASP A 470 -2.93 -25.25 6.82
CA ASP A 470 -1.67 -24.83 6.21
C ASP A 470 -1.94 -23.70 5.21
N THR A 471 -1.22 -22.58 5.34
CA THR A 471 -1.32 -21.41 4.43
C THR A 471 -0.01 -21.12 3.72
N SER A 472 0.99 -22.00 3.85
CA SER A 472 2.38 -21.71 3.48
C SER A 472 2.66 -21.63 1.97
N ASP A 473 1.81 -22.24 1.14
CA ASP A 473 1.96 -22.37 -0.32
C ASP A 473 1.13 -21.33 -1.12
N THR A 474 0.86 -20.15 -0.51
CA THR A 474 0.12 -19.02 -1.11
C THR A 474 1.09 -17.90 -1.51
N SER A 475 0.89 -17.27 -2.67
CA SER A 475 1.76 -16.17 -3.13
C SER A 475 1.55 -14.89 -2.31
N ALA A 476 2.55 -14.00 -2.29
CA ALA A 476 2.51 -12.75 -1.49
C ALA A 476 1.24 -11.90 -1.75
N PHE A 477 0.73 -11.93 -2.98
CA PHE A 477 -0.41 -11.11 -3.45
C PHE A 477 -1.79 -11.76 -3.22
N GLU A 478 -1.86 -12.92 -2.56
CA GLU A 478 -3.13 -13.57 -2.23
C GLU A 478 -3.66 -13.16 -0.86
N VAL A 479 -4.84 -12.56 -0.83
CA VAL A 479 -5.66 -12.47 0.39
C VAL A 479 -6.25 -13.84 0.70
N ILE A 480 -6.03 -14.33 1.91
CA ILE A 480 -6.46 -15.66 2.36
C ILE A 480 -7.70 -15.47 3.23
N THR A 481 -8.86 -15.94 2.77
CA THR A 481 -10.12 -15.77 3.51
C THR A 481 -10.62 -17.10 4.05
N PHE A 482 -10.76 -17.20 5.38
CA PHE A 482 -11.58 -18.24 6.02
C PHE A 482 -13.02 -17.78 6.04
N SER A 483 -13.94 -18.57 5.51
CA SER A 483 -15.36 -18.25 5.50
C SER A 483 -16.23 -19.47 5.76
N PHE A 484 -17.45 -19.24 6.24
CA PHE A 484 -18.40 -20.30 6.57
C PHE A 484 -19.83 -19.74 6.57
N ASN A 485 -20.81 -20.62 6.38
CA ASN A 485 -22.22 -20.28 6.54
C ASN A 485 -22.67 -20.70 7.95
N TYR A 486 -23.40 -19.82 8.64
CA TYR A 486 -23.99 -20.14 9.95
C TYR A 486 -25.47 -19.76 10.04
N ARG A 487 -26.19 -20.50 10.88
CA ARG A 487 -27.59 -20.25 11.24
C ARG A 487 -27.79 -20.52 12.73
N ARG A 488 -28.42 -19.59 13.45
CA ARG A 488 -28.70 -19.72 14.88
C ARG A 488 -30.04 -20.46 15.10
N ASP A 489 -30.13 -21.31 16.12
CA ASP A 489 -31.37 -21.97 16.56
C ASP A 489 -31.55 -21.79 18.08
N GLY A 490 -32.55 -20.99 18.47
CA GLY A 490 -32.92 -20.79 19.87
C GLY A 490 -31.99 -19.94 20.74
N LEU A 491 -30.93 -19.33 20.21
CA LEU A 491 -30.03 -18.45 20.98
C LEU A 491 -30.72 -17.18 21.50
N GLY A 492 -30.41 -16.81 22.74
CA GLY A 492 -30.77 -15.54 23.37
C GLY A 492 -29.72 -14.43 23.15
N PRO A 493 -29.96 -13.21 23.68
CA PRO A 493 -29.03 -12.07 23.53
C PRO A 493 -27.66 -12.28 24.20
N GLU A 494 -27.63 -13.05 25.30
CA GLU A 494 -26.42 -13.37 26.07
C GLU A 494 -25.61 -14.52 25.45
N ASP A 495 -26.18 -15.26 24.48
CA ASP A 495 -25.54 -16.43 23.89
C ASP A 495 -24.62 -16.00 22.71
N CYS A 496 -23.41 -16.56 22.67
CA CYS A 496 -22.28 -16.00 21.93
C CYS A 496 -21.55 -17.04 21.08
N LEU A 497 -21.36 -16.78 19.78
CA LEU A 497 -20.35 -17.46 18.95
C LEU A 497 -19.14 -16.57 18.76
N ARG A 498 -17.95 -17.18 18.76
CA ARG A 498 -16.70 -16.58 18.29
C ARG A 498 -15.99 -17.54 17.33
N VAL A 499 -15.13 -16.98 16.47
CA VAL A 499 -14.10 -17.73 15.74
C VAL A 499 -12.74 -17.26 16.21
N ASP A 500 -11.99 -18.14 16.87
CA ASP A 500 -10.61 -17.91 17.24
C ASP A 500 -9.69 -18.47 16.14
N VAL A 501 -8.56 -17.79 15.91
CA VAL A 501 -7.49 -18.23 15.00
C VAL A 501 -6.16 -18.02 15.72
N PHE A 502 -5.30 -19.03 15.73
CA PHE A 502 -3.98 -18.99 16.36
C PHE A 502 -2.89 -19.33 15.34
N GLY A 503 -1.80 -18.56 15.29
CA GLY A 503 -0.61 -18.82 14.47
C GLY A 503 0.66 -18.32 15.15
N ASP A 504 1.82 -18.49 14.51
CA ASP A 504 3.12 -18.15 15.10
C ASP A 504 3.29 -16.64 15.39
N GLU A 505 2.62 -15.77 14.64
CA GLU A 505 2.74 -14.31 14.75
C GLU A 505 1.64 -13.67 15.62
N GLY A 506 0.65 -14.44 16.09
CA GLY A 506 -0.39 -13.95 17.00
C GLY A 506 -1.67 -14.78 17.01
N SER A 507 -2.69 -14.25 17.68
CA SER A 507 -4.03 -14.83 17.72
C SER A 507 -5.11 -13.79 17.42
N PHE A 508 -6.03 -14.14 16.54
CA PHE A 508 -7.24 -13.40 16.23
C PHE A 508 -8.44 -14.07 16.94
N SER A 509 -9.43 -13.28 17.35
CA SER A 509 -10.72 -13.78 17.82
C SER A 509 -11.80 -12.83 17.33
N THR A 510 -12.85 -13.33 16.71
CA THR A 510 -13.98 -12.48 16.29
C THR A 510 -14.64 -11.89 17.52
N GLN A 511 -15.21 -10.69 17.37
CA GLN A 511 -16.19 -10.23 18.34
C GLN A 511 -17.36 -11.23 18.50
N CYS A 512 -18.06 -11.13 19.62
CA CYS A 512 -19.18 -11.97 19.96
C CYS A 512 -20.34 -11.78 18.96
N ILE A 513 -20.73 -12.83 18.24
CA ILE A 513 -21.81 -12.80 17.24
C ILE A 513 -23.17 -12.86 17.95
N SER A 514 -23.52 -11.77 18.62
CA SER A 514 -24.76 -11.55 19.37
C SER A 514 -25.69 -10.56 18.64
N GLY A 515 -26.83 -10.20 19.24
CA GLY A 515 -27.64 -9.04 18.84
C GLY A 515 -28.52 -9.12 17.56
N ILE A 516 -28.12 -9.87 16.52
CA ILE A 516 -28.85 -9.85 15.22
C ILE A 516 -30.31 -10.29 15.38
N ASN A 517 -31.25 -9.40 15.03
CA ASN A 517 -32.70 -9.62 15.11
C ASN A 517 -33.34 -9.74 13.70
N SER A 518 -33.46 -10.97 13.19
CA SER A 518 -34.37 -11.29 12.08
C SER A 518 -34.93 -12.71 12.21
N ILE A 519 -36.11 -12.95 11.64
CA ILE A 519 -36.82 -14.23 11.69
C ILE A 519 -36.88 -14.79 10.26
N GLN A 520 -35.92 -15.63 9.89
CA GLN A 520 -36.01 -16.43 8.66
C GLN A 520 -35.13 -17.69 8.73
N ASP A 521 -35.37 -18.62 7.82
CA ASP A 521 -34.73 -19.95 7.78
C ASP A 521 -33.33 -19.94 7.10
N ASP A 522 -32.87 -18.77 6.69
CA ASP A 522 -31.73 -18.60 5.79
C ASP A 522 -30.38 -18.55 6.54
N TYR A 523 -29.31 -19.01 5.89
CA TYR A 523 -27.94 -18.97 6.43
C TYR A 523 -27.29 -17.61 6.18
N THR A 524 -26.44 -17.17 7.11
CA THR A 524 -25.59 -15.99 6.99
C THR A 524 -24.16 -16.44 6.70
N ARG A 525 -23.52 -15.91 5.65
CA ARG A 525 -22.09 -16.13 5.42
C ARG A 525 -21.27 -15.20 6.31
N MET A 526 -20.21 -15.73 6.92
CA MET A 526 -19.16 -14.96 7.59
C MET A 526 -17.85 -15.18 6.86
N ALA A 527 -16.98 -14.16 6.87
CA ALA A 527 -15.62 -14.20 6.37
C ALA A 527 -14.66 -13.63 7.42
N VAL A 528 -13.41 -14.08 7.38
CA VAL A 528 -12.30 -13.70 8.25
C VAL A 528 -11.04 -13.65 7.39
N ASP A 529 -10.40 -12.49 7.34
CA ASP A 529 -9.10 -12.33 6.69
C ASP A 529 -7.98 -13.00 7.51
N LEU A 530 -7.23 -13.90 6.85
CA LEU A 530 -6.09 -14.63 7.38
C LEU A 530 -4.74 -14.16 6.78
N THR A 531 -4.74 -13.15 5.91
CA THR A 531 -3.59 -12.73 5.09
C THR A 531 -2.38 -12.30 5.90
N ASN A 532 -2.60 -11.77 7.10
CA ASN A 532 -1.56 -11.37 8.06
C ASN A 532 -1.09 -12.50 9.00
N PHE A 533 -1.60 -13.73 8.89
CA PHE A 533 -1.36 -14.82 9.86
C PHE A 533 -0.64 -16.05 9.27
N ARG A 534 0.07 -15.89 8.13
CA ARG A 534 0.58 -16.94 7.21
C ARG A 534 1.64 -17.90 7.78
N SER A 535 1.27 -18.72 8.76
CA SER A 535 2.06 -19.83 9.28
C SER A 535 1.92 -21.12 8.43
N SER A 536 2.92 -22.00 8.54
CA SER A 536 2.82 -23.40 8.10
C SER A 536 1.78 -24.22 8.88
N GLN A 537 1.39 -23.80 10.09
CA GLN A 537 0.30 -24.41 10.86
C GLN A 537 -0.47 -23.34 11.65
N MET A 538 -1.65 -22.95 11.18
CA MET A 538 -2.60 -22.16 11.96
C MET A 538 -3.68 -23.07 12.54
N LEU A 539 -4.29 -22.67 13.66
CA LEU A 539 -5.42 -23.36 14.29
C LEU A 539 -6.66 -22.46 14.22
N VAL A 540 -7.73 -22.91 13.57
CA VAL A 540 -9.03 -22.21 13.54
C VAL A 540 -10.00 -22.93 14.48
N ARG A 541 -10.77 -22.18 15.26
CA ARG A 541 -11.68 -22.69 16.30
C ARG A 541 -13.00 -21.93 16.32
N PHE A 542 -14.12 -22.65 16.23
CA PHE A 542 -15.41 -22.13 16.65
C PHE A 542 -15.57 -22.28 18.17
N TRP A 543 -16.10 -21.26 18.85
CA TRP A 543 -16.37 -21.30 20.29
C TRP A 543 -17.77 -20.78 20.63
N LEU A 544 -18.61 -21.63 21.24
CA LEU A 544 -19.99 -21.30 21.60
C LEU A 544 -20.16 -21.19 23.13
N THR A 545 -20.59 -20.04 23.60
CA THR A 545 -21.06 -19.79 24.97
C THR A 545 -22.58 -19.62 24.93
N SER A 546 -23.34 -20.70 25.11
CA SER A 546 -24.82 -20.69 25.03
C SER A 546 -25.48 -21.29 26.27
N SER A 547 -26.44 -20.56 26.81
CA SER A 547 -27.27 -20.92 27.95
C SER A 547 -28.48 -21.79 27.59
N SER A 548 -28.99 -21.71 26.35
CA SER A 548 -30.23 -22.40 25.97
C SER A 548 -30.44 -22.71 24.47
N GLY A 549 -29.60 -22.22 23.56
CA GLY A 549 -29.71 -22.50 22.11
C GLY A 549 -28.46 -23.16 21.48
N ALA A 550 -28.46 -23.24 20.15
CA ALA A 550 -27.44 -23.89 19.34
C ALA A 550 -27.16 -23.12 18.03
N ILE A 551 -26.13 -23.52 17.29
CA ILE A 551 -25.80 -22.99 15.95
C ILE A 551 -25.59 -24.14 14.98
N LEU A 552 -26.14 -24.00 13.77
CA LEU A 552 -25.78 -24.81 12.62
C LEU A 552 -24.67 -24.11 11.84
N ILE A 553 -23.61 -24.85 11.50
CA ILE A 553 -22.48 -24.43 10.66
C ILE A 553 -22.49 -25.30 9.39
N ASP A 554 -22.20 -24.68 8.25
CA ASP A 554 -22.22 -25.25 6.89
C ASP A 554 -21.10 -24.57 6.06
N ASP A 555 -20.73 -25.16 4.92
CA ASP A 555 -19.97 -24.51 3.85
C ASP A 555 -18.66 -23.82 4.28
N VAL A 556 -17.83 -24.51 5.07
CA VAL A 556 -16.54 -23.96 5.52
C VAL A 556 -15.56 -23.94 4.35
N GLN A 557 -14.91 -22.79 4.12
CA GLN A 557 -14.05 -22.53 2.97
C GLN A 557 -12.79 -21.78 3.40
N ILE A 558 -11.64 -22.16 2.81
CA ILE A 558 -10.47 -21.32 2.63
C ILE A 558 -10.44 -20.94 1.15
N SER A 559 -10.51 -19.65 0.84
CA SER A 559 -10.29 -19.13 -0.51
C SER A 559 -9.06 -18.24 -0.57
N ASN A 560 -8.41 -18.19 -1.73
CA ASN A 560 -7.49 -17.11 -2.08
C ASN A 560 -8.16 -16.15 -3.07
N GLU A 561 -8.09 -14.87 -2.75
CA GLU A 561 -8.34 -13.77 -3.67
C GLU A 561 -6.98 -13.23 -4.10
N TYR A 562 -6.64 -13.24 -5.39
CA TYR A 562 -5.50 -12.45 -5.87
C TYR A 562 -5.91 -10.98 -5.82
N ARG A 563 -5.51 -10.26 -4.75
CA ARG A 563 -5.73 -8.83 -4.64
C ARG A 563 -4.52 -8.09 -5.21
N ALA A 564 -4.78 -6.92 -5.78
CA ALA A 564 -3.71 -6.03 -6.20
C ALA A 564 -2.78 -5.72 -5.01
N VAL A 565 -1.52 -5.38 -5.33
CA VAL A 565 -0.65 -4.64 -4.42
C VAL A 565 -1.46 -3.51 -3.80
N ALA A 566 -1.48 -3.42 -2.47
CA ALA A 566 -2.40 -2.55 -1.75
C ALA A 566 -2.34 -1.11 -2.29
N SER A 567 -3.51 -0.54 -2.59
CA SER A 567 -3.62 0.88 -2.91
C SER A 567 -3.15 1.66 -1.70
N ASP A 568 -2.00 2.34 -1.80
CA ASP A 568 -1.37 3.10 -0.72
C ASP A 568 -2.11 4.42 -0.43
N ASP A 569 -3.42 4.45 -0.69
CA ASP A 569 -4.31 5.62 -0.67
C ASP A 569 -4.86 5.92 0.73
N TYR A 570 -4.10 5.55 1.77
CA TYR A 570 -4.37 5.96 3.15
C TYR A 570 -4.39 7.49 3.31
N LEU A 571 -3.82 8.22 2.33
CA LEU A 571 -3.92 9.67 2.22
C LEU A 571 -5.33 10.16 1.85
N SER A 572 -6.09 9.48 0.96
CA SER A 572 -7.48 9.87 0.67
C SER A 572 -8.43 9.49 1.81
N VAL A 573 -8.25 8.30 2.41
CA VAL A 573 -9.01 7.79 3.57
C VAL A 573 -8.96 8.76 4.76
N LEU A 574 -7.88 9.54 4.87
CA LEU A 574 -7.67 10.57 5.89
C LEU A 574 -7.96 12.01 5.43
N GLY A 575 -8.24 12.23 4.14
CA GLY A 575 -8.37 13.55 3.53
C GLY A 575 -7.07 14.34 3.43
N VAL A 576 -5.91 13.69 3.58
CA VAL A 576 -4.60 14.33 3.48
C VAL A 576 -4.34 14.82 2.05
N THR A 577 -4.82 14.11 1.04
CA THR A 577 -4.74 14.52 -0.37
C THR A 577 -5.39 15.90 -0.60
N GLU A 578 -6.53 16.19 0.04
CA GLU A 578 -7.17 17.52 0.01
C GLU A 578 -6.28 18.61 0.63
N VAL A 579 -5.57 18.27 1.71
CA VAL A 579 -4.70 19.18 2.47
C VAL A 579 -3.43 19.51 1.67
N GLN A 580 -2.83 18.52 1.03
CA GLN A 580 -1.66 18.69 0.17
C GLN A 580 -2.00 19.47 -1.11
N MET A 581 -3.16 19.20 -1.74
CA MET A 581 -3.67 20.00 -2.87
C MET A 581 -3.97 21.46 -2.49
N ALA A 582 -4.25 21.75 -1.21
CA ALA A 582 -4.39 23.11 -0.69
C ALA A 582 -3.03 23.80 -0.39
N GLY A 583 -1.91 23.09 -0.53
CA GLY A 583 -0.55 23.62 -0.41
C GLY A 583 0.06 23.56 1.00
N LEU A 584 -0.40 22.64 1.86
CA LEU A 584 0.26 22.31 3.13
C LEU A 584 0.99 20.97 2.99
N ASP A 585 2.30 20.96 3.26
CA ASP A 585 3.17 19.78 3.17
C ASP A 585 3.95 19.48 4.46
N GLY A 586 3.72 20.25 5.53
CA GLY A 586 4.43 20.19 6.80
C GLY A 586 5.67 21.10 6.86
N SER A 587 5.89 21.94 5.85
CA SER A 587 7.04 22.82 5.73
C SER A 587 7.32 23.66 6.99
N GLY A 588 8.59 23.74 7.34
CA GLY A 588 9.07 24.49 8.52
C GLY A 588 8.83 23.80 9.87
N VAL A 589 8.05 22.71 9.94
CA VAL A 589 7.93 21.86 11.13
C VAL A 589 9.03 20.79 11.13
N THR A 590 9.43 20.34 12.32
CA THR A 590 10.35 19.20 12.48
C THR A 590 9.72 18.12 13.35
N VAL A 591 9.72 16.88 12.85
CA VAL A 591 9.30 15.66 13.54
C VAL A 591 10.56 14.88 13.95
N ALA A 592 10.65 14.49 15.22
CA ALA A 592 11.69 13.60 15.70
C ALA A 592 11.18 12.15 15.74
N ILE A 593 11.90 11.25 15.08
CA ILE A 593 11.59 9.81 15.00
C ILE A 593 12.47 9.09 16.02
N VAL A 594 11.86 8.62 17.12
CA VAL A 594 12.57 7.96 18.23
C VAL A 594 12.46 6.45 18.06
N ASP A 595 13.44 5.85 17.38
CA ASP A 595 13.30 4.48 16.84
C ASP A 595 14.66 3.77 16.61
N SER A 596 14.76 2.90 15.59
CA SER A 596 15.97 2.19 15.14
C SER A 596 16.92 3.03 14.26
N GLY A 597 16.59 4.29 13.99
CA GLY A 597 17.31 5.16 13.06
C GLY A 597 16.43 5.57 11.89
N VAL A 598 17.00 6.24 10.89
CA VAL A 598 16.34 6.58 9.62
C VAL A 598 17.41 6.55 8.53
N ASP A 599 17.15 5.90 7.40
CA ASP A 599 17.98 6.00 6.19
C ASP A 599 17.45 7.10 5.25
N GLY A 600 18.16 8.22 5.19
CA GLY A 600 17.79 9.38 4.38
C GLY A 600 17.81 9.15 2.87
N ALA A 601 18.56 8.15 2.39
CA ALA A 601 18.62 7.83 0.97
C ALA A 601 17.33 7.14 0.49
N ILE A 602 16.68 6.35 1.35
CA ILE A 602 15.40 5.68 1.06
C ILE A 602 14.27 6.71 0.99
N LEU A 603 14.23 7.66 1.92
CA LEU A 603 13.26 8.77 1.93
C LEU A 603 13.48 9.81 0.81
N GLY A 604 14.60 9.76 0.08
CA GLY A 604 15.07 10.85 -0.78
C GLY A 604 15.49 12.12 -0.02
N LYS A 605 15.43 12.11 1.31
CA LYS A 605 15.54 13.27 2.20
C LYS A 605 16.35 12.92 3.45
N GLU A 606 17.56 13.45 3.54
CA GLU A 606 18.43 13.28 4.71
C GLU A 606 17.84 13.93 5.98
N PRO A 607 17.83 13.24 7.14
CA PRO A 607 17.48 13.85 8.42
C PRO A 607 18.34 15.08 8.72
N ILE A 608 17.73 16.19 9.12
CA ILE A 608 18.45 17.44 9.42
C ILE A 608 19.40 17.30 10.63
N TYR A 609 19.19 16.25 11.45
CA TYR A 609 20.14 15.74 12.41
C TYR A 609 19.86 14.27 12.74
N SER A 610 20.90 13.52 13.08
CA SER A 610 20.80 12.12 13.53
C SER A 610 21.53 11.94 14.88
N TYR A 611 20.76 11.75 15.95
CA TYR A 611 21.27 11.33 17.27
C TYR A 611 21.28 9.80 17.40
N SER A 612 22.16 9.26 18.24
CA SER A 612 22.19 7.82 18.53
C SER A 612 22.80 7.55 19.90
N THR A 613 22.10 6.76 20.71
CA THR A 613 22.59 6.29 22.01
C THR A 613 23.66 5.20 21.88
N TYR A 614 23.91 4.72 20.66
CA TYR A 614 24.94 3.74 20.32
C TYR A 614 26.23 4.42 19.80
N GLY A 615 26.42 5.71 20.11
CA GLY A 615 27.55 6.52 19.67
C GLY A 615 27.44 6.87 18.19
N ASN A 616 28.55 6.77 17.45
CA ASN A 616 28.61 7.17 16.03
C ASN A 616 27.85 6.23 15.06
N ASN A 617 27.06 5.28 15.56
CA ASN A 617 26.22 4.41 14.73
C ASN A 617 24.83 5.02 14.54
N HIS A 618 24.66 5.78 13.46
CA HIS A 618 23.40 6.43 13.11
C HIS A 618 22.54 5.65 12.10
N GLN A 619 23.10 4.58 11.52
CA GLN A 619 22.44 3.78 10.49
C GLN A 619 21.23 3.02 11.08
N ASP A 620 20.09 3.10 10.40
CA ASP A 620 19.05 2.09 10.58
C ASP A 620 19.50 0.78 9.95
N LYS A 621 19.44 -0.29 10.73
CA LYS A 621 19.70 -1.67 10.28
C LYS A 621 18.56 -2.61 10.63
N HIS A 622 17.49 -2.06 11.19
CA HIS A 622 16.26 -2.76 11.47
C HIS A 622 15.23 -2.47 10.39
N GLY A 623 15.07 -1.19 9.99
CA GLY A 623 14.14 -0.73 8.96
C GLY A 623 12.90 -0.03 9.52
N HIS A 624 12.46 -0.40 10.73
CA HIS A 624 11.25 0.13 11.36
C HIS A 624 11.26 1.67 11.48
N GLY A 625 12.34 2.28 11.97
CA GLY A 625 12.44 3.73 12.08
C GLY A 625 12.45 4.45 10.74
N THR A 626 13.06 3.84 9.71
CA THR A 626 12.98 4.33 8.32
C THR A 626 11.55 4.24 7.78
N TYR A 627 10.85 3.13 8.02
CA TYR A 627 9.44 2.94 7.64
C TYR A 627 8.55 4.02 8.28
N MET A 628 8.69 4.25 9.59
CA MET A 628 7.94 5.29 10.30
C MET A 628 8.25 6.69 9.77
N ALA A 629 9.51 6.99 9.49
CA ALA A 629 9.91 8.28 8.93
C ALA A 629 9.38 8.49 7.50
N GLY A 630 9.28 7.41 6.72
CA GLY A 630 8.71 7.41 5.37
C GLY A 630 7.24 7.84 5.36
N LEU A 631 6.39 7.19 6.16
CA LEU A 631 4.97 7.58 6.31
C LEU A 631 4.78 9.04 6.75
N VAL A 632 5.73 9.59 7.53
CA VAL A 632 5.71 11.00 7.94
C VAL A 632 6.10 11.94 6.80
N ALA A 633 7.25 11.73 6.14
CA ALA A 633 7.85 12.74 5.24
C ALA A 633 8.79 12.20 4.16
N SER A 634 8.45 11.06 3.55
CA SER A 634 9.12 10.56 2.34
C SER A 634 9.00 11.55 1.16
N GLN A 635 10.00 11.55 0.28
CA GLN A 635 10.00 12.25 -1.02
C GLN A 635 10.14 11.28 -2.21
N THR A 636 10.12 9.98 -1.94
CA THR A 636 10.24 8.87 -2.91
C THR A 636 9.00 7.98 -2.96
N THR A 637 8.09 8.16 -2.00
CA THR A 637 6.83 7.43 -1.82
C THR A 637 5.80 8.38 -1.24
N ASP A 638 4.52 8.02 -1.29
CA ASP A 638 3.46 8.79 -0.66
C ASP A 638 3.66 8.88 0.87
N SER A 639 3.47 10.09 1.40
CA SER A 639 3.65 10.41 2.81
C SER A 639 2.75 11.55 3.24
N VAL A 640 2.48 11.66 4.54
CA VAL A 640 1.50 12.63 5.06
C VAL A 640 2.03 14.08 4.98
N ALA A 641 3.31 14.31 5.24
CA ALA A 641 3.92 15.63 5.37
C ALA A 641 5.33 15.69 4.71
N PRO A 642 5.43 15.54 3.36
CA PRO A 642 6.71 15.45 2.63
C PRO A 642 7.61 16.69 2.74
N GLY A 643 7.08 17.85 3.15
CA GLY A 643 7.82 19.06 3.45
C GLY A 643 8.47 19.06 4.84
N ALA A 644 7.90 18.34 5.82
CA ALA A 644 8.38 18.32 7.21
C ALA A 644 9.82 17.82 7.35
N ASN A 645 10.58 18.40 8.28
CA ASN A 645 11.95 18.01 8.55
C ASN A 645 11.98 16.79 9.47
N ILE A 646 12.85 15.81 9.18
CA ILE A 646 13.06 14.64 10.05
C ILE A 646 14.31 14.84 10.92
N VAL A 647 14.21 14.51 12.21
CA VAL A 647 15.35 14.28 13.10
C VAL A 647 15.33 12.83 13.55
N SER A 648 16.39 12.09 13.24
CA SER A 648 16.55 10.69 13.63
C SER A 648 17.10 10.60 15.05
N VAL A 649 16.46 9.81 15.93
CA VAL A 649 16.88 9.63 17.33
C VAL A 649 16.94 8.13 17.63
N LYS A 650 18.08 7.51 17.28
CA LYS A 650 18.26 6.06 17.40
C LYS A 650 18.43 5.64 18.87
N VAL A 651 17.40 4.99 19.42
CA VAL A 651 17.36 4.41 20.77
C VAL A 651 17.24 2.88 20.78
N LEU A 652 16.87 2.28 19.65
CA LEU A 652 16.80 0.82 19.43
C LEU A 652 18.07 0.29 18.73
N ASP A 653 18.41 -0.97 18.95
CA ASP A 653 19.50 -1.68 18.27
C ASP A 653 19.09 -2.21 16.88
N ASN A 654 19.84 -3.16 16.32
CA ASN A 654 19.57 -3.74 15.01
C ASN A 654 18.50 -4.85 15.03
N GLN A 655 17.97 -5.22 16.21
CA GLN A 655 16.87 -6.16 16.40
C GLN A 655 15.58 -5.45 16.89
N GLY A 656 15.50 -4.12 16.71
CA GLY A 656 14.40 -3.31 17.22
C GLY A 656 14.35 -3.21 18.75
N LYS A 657 15.44 -3.54 19.47
CA LYS A 657 15.42 -3.64 20.94
C LYS A 657 16.17 -2.48 21.59
N GLY A 658 15.46 -1.78 22.47
CA GLY A 658 15.99 -0.70 23.30
C GLY A 658 16.15 -1.12 24.76
N ASN A 659 16.56 -0.16 25.57
CA ASN A 659 16.48 -0.25 27.03
C ASN A 659 16.06 1.11 27.59
N VAL A 660 15.55 1.15 28.83
CA VAL A 660 15.03 2.37 29.45
C VAL A 660 16.08 3.49 29.49
N SER A 661 17.36 3.18 29.77
CA SER A 661 18.42 4.21 29.76
C SER A 661 18.68 4.83 28.38
N ASN A 662 18.61 4.05 27.29
CA ASN A 662 18.71 4.60 25.94
C ASN A 662 17.50 5.48 25.61
N MET A 663 16.29 5.02 25.94
CA MET A 663 15.07 5.81 25.73
C MET A 663 15.16 7.17 26.45
N LEU A 664 15.52 7.15 27.74
CA LEU A 664 15.66 8.38 28.54
C LEU A 664 16.75 9.31 28.00
N ASP A 665 17.88 8.79 27.51
CA ASP A 665 18.94 9.61 26.92
C ASP A 665 18.50 10.26 25.60
N GLY A 666 17.77 9.54 24.75
CA GLY A 666 17.17 10.07 23.52
C GLY A 666 16.13 11.16 23.78
N LEU A 667 15.19 10.93 24.71
CA LEU A 667 14.16 11.91 25.08
C LEU A 667 14.79 13.14 25.77
N ASN A 668 15.77 12.95 26.65
CA ASN A 668 16.54 14.05 27.24
C ASN A 668 17.35 14.83 26.18
N TRP A 669 17.91 14.16 25.17
CA TRP A 669 18.57 14.84 24.05
C TRP A 669 17.58 15.72 23.27
N ILE A 670 16.37 15.22 22.97
CA ILE A 670 15.31 16.03 22.34
C ILE A 670 14.97 17.25 23.22
N LEU A 671 14.71 17.05 24.51
CA LEU A 671 14.39 18.14 25.45
C LEU A 671 15.46 19.24 25.44
N LEU A 672 16.74 18.87 25.39
CA LEU A 672 17.87 19.81 25.36
C LEU A 672 18.12 20.48 24.00
N ASN A 673 17.65 19.90 22.89
CA ASN A 673 17.99 20.34 21.53
C ASN A 673 16.78 20.78 20.66
N HIS A 674 15.53 20.62 21.12
CA HIS A 674 14.33 20.91 20.33
C HIS A 674 14.33 22.32 19.72
N GLN A 675 14.78 23.34 20.48
CA GLN A 675 14.85 24.73 20.02
C GLN A 675 15.90 24.97 18.92
N GLN A 676 16.93 24.14 18.83
CA GLN A 676 17.97 24.25 17.79
C GLN A 676 17.48 23.69 16.45
N PHE A 677 16.70 22.60 16.48
CA PHE A 677 16.23 21.89 15.29
C PHE A 677 14.74 22.11 14.98
N ASN A 678 14.08 23.03 15.68
CA ASN A 678 12.63 23.29 15.66
C ASN A 678 11.76 22.03 15.83
N ILE A 679 12.19 21.08 16.68
CA ILE A 679 11.42 19.85 16.96
C ILE A 679 10.13 20.26 17.66
N ARG A 680 8.99 20.02 16.99
CA ARG A 680 7.64 20.31 17.48
C ARG A 680 6.78 19.07 17.64
N VAL A 681 7.17 17.96 17.00
CA VAL A 681 6.49 16.66 17.08
C VAL A 681 7.52 15.59 17.42
N VAL A 682 7.15 14.64 18.26
CA VAL A 682 7.93 13.43 18.59
C VAL A 682 7.05 12.22 18.32
N ASN A 683 7.49 11.37 17.39
CA ASN A 683 6.88 10.08 17.11
C ASN A 683 7.59 8.98 17.91
N LEU A 684 6.80 8.21 18.68
CA LEU A 684 7.25 7.12 19.55
C LEU A 684 6.47 5.85 19.24
N SER A 685 6.89 5.17 18.18
CA SER A 685 6.32 3.91 17.70
C SER A 685 6.90 2.69 18.45
N ILE A 686 6.98 2.78 19.78
CA ILE A 686 7.69 1.81 20.65
C ILE A 686 6.79 1.39 21.81
N MET A 687 6.77 0.09 22.09
CA MET A 687 6.10 -0.52 23.24
C MET A 687 7.08 -0.76 24.40
N GLY A 688 6.65 -0.47 25.63
CA GLY A 688 7.42 -0.66 26.86
C GLY A 688 6.59 -1.26 28.00
N PRO A 689 7.23 -1.85 29.02
CA PRO A 689 6.54 -2.51 30.12
C PRO A 689 5.77 -1.53 31.01
N ILE A 690 4.64 -2.00 31.57
CA ILE A 690 3.83 -1.26 32.56
C ILE A 690 4.38 -1.59 33.97
N ASP A 691 5.55 -1.05 34.30
CA ASP A 691 6.22 -1.26 35.60
C ASP A 691 5.59 -0.40 36.72
N GLY A 692 4.28 -0.51 36.91
CA GLY A 692 3.48 0.29 37.85
C GLY A 692 2.67 1.42 37.17
N PRO A 693 2.08 2.34 37.95
CA PRO A 693 1.23 3.41 37.43
C PRO A 693 2.02 4.42 36.60
N TYR A 694 1.37 5.08 35.63
CA TYR A 694 2.04 5.93 34.64
C TYR A 694 3.01 6.96 35.27
N TRP A 695 2.64 7.65 36.36
CA TRP A 695 3.48 8.67 37.02
C TRP A 695 4.73 8.14 37.72
N ALA A 696 4.81 6.81 37.94
CA ALA A 696 6.00 6.15 38.45
C ALA A 696 6.92 5.62 37.34
N ASN A 697 6.43 5.53 36.09
CA ASN A 697 7.20 5.04 34.96
C ASN A 697 8.13 6.16 34.44
N PRO A 698 9.47 5.94 34.39
CA PRO A 698 10.39 7.00 34.01
C PRO A 698 10.26 7.44 32.55
N ILE A 699 9.77 6.59 31.65
CA ILE A 699 9.54 6.97 30.24
C ILE A 699 8.36 7.94 30.15
N ASN A 700 7.30 7.70 30.91
CA ASN A 700 6.10 8.56 30.95
C ASN A 700 6.44 9.94 31.52
N VAL A 701 7.13 9.98 32.65
CA VAL A 701 7.67 11.23 33.22
C VAL A 701 8.57 11.97 32.20
N ALA A 702 9.34 11.26 31.37
CA ALA A 702 10.16 11.90 30.33
C ALA A 702 9.35 12.48 29.17
N VAL A 703 8.26 11.83 28.72
CA VAL A 703 7.37 12.41 27.69
C VAL A 703 6.48 13.53 28.24
N GLU A 704 6.10 13.49 29.52
CA GLU A 704 5.51 14.66 30.21
C GLU A 704 6.44 15.89 30.11
N GLN A 705 7.75 15.75 30.31
CA GLN A 705 8.69 16.88 30.19
C GLN A 705 8.78 17.44 28.75
N LEU A 706 8.59 16.60 27.73
CA LEU A 706 8.51 17.07 26.33
C LEU A 706 7.20 17.81 26.06
N TRP A 707 6.10 17.33 26.66
CA TRP A 707 4.78 17.96 26.58
C TRP A 707 4.76 19.35 27.24
N ASP A 708 5.36 19.51 28.43
CA ASP A 708 5.53 20.81 29.11
C ASP A 708 6.42 21.78 28.30
N ALA A 709 7.43 21.26 27.58
CA ALA A 709 8.26 22.04 26.67
C ALA A 709 7.53 22.50 25.39
N GLY A 710 6.25 22.15 25.20
CA GLY A 710 5.45 22.55 24.04
C GLY A 710 5.66 21.68 22.80
N ILE A 711 6.23 20.49 22.97
CA ILE A 711 6.43 19.49 21.93
C ILE A 711 5.24 18.52 21.96
N VAL A 712 4.62 18.27 20.81
CA VAL A 712 3.55 17.28 20.71
C VAL A 712 4.17 15.89 20.71
N VAL A 713 3.75 15.02 21.63
CA VAL A 713 4.19 13.63 21.67
C VAL A 713 3.06 12.72 21.19
N VAL A 714 3.33 11.96 20.14
CA VAL A 714 2.44 10.99 19.52
C VAL A 714 3.04 9.60 19.71
N VAL A 715 2.24 8.66 20.21
CA VAL A 715 2.70 7.34 20.65
C VAL A 715 1.79 6.24 20.13
N ALA A 716 2.36 5.09 19.80
CA ALA A 716 1.58 3.89 19.49
C ALA A 716 0.85 3.37 20.74
N ALA A 717 -0.38 2.88 20.60
CA ALA A 717 -1.08 2.18 21.68
C ALA A 717 -0.37 0.87 22.08
N GLY A 718 0.17 0.17 21.08
CA GLY A 718 0.76 -1.16 21.18
C GLY A 718 0.00 -2.19 20.35
N ASN A 719 0.69 -3.27 20.00
CA ASN A 719 0.15 -4.39 19.21
C ASN A 719 -0.25 -5.58 20.12
N THR A 720 -0.71 -5.30 21.33
CA THR A 720 -1.07 -6.27 22.39
C THR A 720 -2.58 -6.40 22.62
N GLY A 721 -3.41 -5.82 21.74
CA GLY A 721 -4.86 -5.90 21.78
C GLY A 721 -5.43 -7.26 21.37
N PRO A 722 -6.78 -7.41 21.36
CA PRO A 722 -7.78 -6.35 21.57
C PRO A 722 -8.25 -6.23 23.03
N ASP A 723 -7.66 -6.98 23.96
CA ASP A 723 -8.10 -7.09 25.36
C ASP A 723 -7.94 -5.78 26.16
N ALA A 724 -8.84 -5.58 27.13
CA ALA A 724 -8.86 -4.37 27.95
C ALA A 724 -7.69 -4.31 28.95
N GLY A 725 -6.89 -3.24 28.89
CA GLY A 725 -5.65 -3.11 29.68
C GLY A 725 -4.37 -3.46 28.91
N SER A 726 -4.47 -3.62 27.58
CA SER A 726 -3.33 -3.96 26.72
C SER A 726 -2.50 -2.75 26.26
N VAL A 727 -2.95 -1.52 26.49
CA VAL A 727 -2.23 -0.28 26.13
C VAL A 727 -0.94 -0.16 26.94
N THR A 728 0.19 -0.13 26.22
CA THR A 728 1.54 -0.23 26.81
C THR A 728 2.16 1.13 27.14
N THR A 729 3.31 1.14 27.82
CA THR A 729 4.11 2.36 28.02
C THR A 729 4.75 2.80 26.70
N PRO A 730 4.72 4.08 26.28
CA PRO A 730 4.14 5.25 26.96
C PRO A 730 2.69 5.59 26.56
N GLY A 731 2.02 4.75 25.76
CA GLY A 731 0.61 4.88 25.40
C GLY A 731 -0.38 4.96 26.56
N ASN A 732 0.00 4.48 27.75
CA ASN A 732 -0.82 4.55 28.96
C ASN A 732 -0.81 5.93 29.66
N ASP A 733 0.10 6.84 29.30
CA ASP A 733 0.18 8.19 29.85
C ASP A 733 -1.00 9.07 29.40
N PRO A 734 -1.70 9.78 30.31
CA PRO A 734 -2.90 10.54 29.96
C PRO A 734 -2.62 11.81 29.14
N PHE A 735 -1.42 12.40 29.21
CA PHE A 735 -1.13 13.66 28.54
C PHE A 735 -0.93 13.47 27.03
N VAL A 736 -0.09 12.50 26.64
CA VAL A 736 0.31 12.24 25.24
C VAL A 736 -0.85 11.82 24.34
N ILE A 737 -0.65 11.88 23.02
CA ILE A 737 -1.63 11.38 22.01
C ILE A 737 -1.32 9.92 21.71
N THR A 738 -2.14 9.00 22.22
CA THR A 738 -2.02 7.56 21.97
C THR A 738 -2.90 7.17 20.79
N VAL A 739 -2.32 6.46 19.83
CA VAL A 739 -2.97 6.12 18.55
C VAL A 739 -3.16 4.62 18.43
N GLY A 740 -4.41 4.18 18.23
CA GLY A 740 -4.75 2.83 17.82
C GLY A 740 -4.85 2.67 16.30
N ALA A 741 -4.93 1.44 15.82
CA ALA A 741 -4.94 1.12 14.39
C ALA A 741 -6.29 0.58 13.92
N TYR A 742 -6.73 1.00 12.73
CA TYR A 742 -7.76 0.32 11.96
C TYR A 742 -7.23 -0.10 10.58
N THR A 743 -7.97 -0.98 9.92
CA THR A 743 -7.79 -1.36 8.52
C THR A 743 -8.94 -0.79 7.71
N ASP A 744 -8.63 -0.32 6.51
CA ASP A 744 -9.56 0.08 5.44
C ASP A 744 -10.11 -1.14 4.67
N ASN A 745 -9.79 -2.36 5.12
CA ASN A 745 -10.12 -3.64 4.48
C ASN A 745 -9.66 -3.78 3.01
N TYR A 746 -8.62 -3.02 2.61
CA TYR A 746 -8.19 -2.82 1.23
C TYR A 746 -9.28 -2.18 0.33
N THR A 747 -10.23 -1.48 0.93
CA THR A 747 -11.41 -0.84 0.30
C THR A 747 -11.50 0.64 0.72
N PRO A 748 -10.49 1.48 0.39
CA PRO A 748 -10.42 2.89 0.83
C PRO A 748 -11.66 3.75 0.44
N GLU A 749 -12.39 3.32 -0.60
CA GLU A 749 -13.62 3.96 -1.09
C GLU A 749 -14.91 3.51 -0.36
N ASP A 750 -14.88 2.41 0.43
CA ASP A 750 -16.03 1.93 1.22
C ASP A 750 -15.76 1.94 2.74
N PRO A 751 -15.79 3.13 3.37
CA PRO A 751 -15.52 3.28 4.81
C PRO A 751 -16.65 2.75 5.72
N ALA A 752 -17.47 1.81 5.23
CA ALA A 752 -18.47 1.04 5.97
C ALA A 752 -18.04 -0.42 6.25
N ASP A 753 -16.99 -0.94 5.61
CA ASP A 753 -16.35 -2.22 5.99
C ASP A 753 -15.01 -2.08 6.73
N ASP A 754 -14.47 -0.85 6.81
CA ASP A 754 -13.56 -0.32 7.85
C ASP A 754 -13.70 -1.06 9.21
N PHE A 755 -12.63 -1.69 9.70
CA PHE A 755 -12.65 -2.31 11.03
C PHE A 755 -11.39 -2.08 11.86
N LEU A 756 -11.56 -2.03 13.19
CA LEU A 756 -10.45 -1.86 14.12
C LEU A 756 -9.50 -3.07 14.04
N ALA A 757 -8.21 -2.82 13.82
CA ALA A 757 -7.23 -3.87 13.67
C ALA A 757 -7.07 -4.64 14.98
N THR A 758 -7.17 -5.97 14.95
CA THR A 758 -7.31 -6.78 16.18
C THR A 758 -6.11 -6.71 17.12
N PHE A 759 -4.91 -6.46 16.60
CA PHE A 759 -3.72 -6.21 17.42
C PHE A 759 -3.76 -4.86 18.16
N SER A 760 -4.61 -3.91 17.77
CA SER A 760 -4.62 -2.56 18.33
C SER A 760 -5.00 -2.59 19.82
N ALA A 761 -4.03 -2.22 20.66
CA ALA A 761 -4.20 -2.24 22.10
C ALA A 761 -5.34 -1.33 22.59
N ALA A 762 -6.11 -1.84 23.55
CA ALA A 762 -7.30 -1.26 24.12
C ALA A 762 -7.14 -0.95 25.62
N GLY A 763 -7.74 0.16 26.05
CA GLY A 763 -7.86 0.52 27.46
C GLY A 763 -8.93 -0.31 28.21
N PRO A 764 -9.28 0.07 29.44
CA PRO A 764 -8.73 1.17 30.22
C PRO A 764 -7.23 0.98 30.51
N THR A 765 -6.48 2.04 30.78
CA THR A 765 -5.10 1.89 31.27
C THR A 765 -5.07 1.32 32.70
N GLU A 766 -3.89 0.96 33.22
CA GLU A 766 -3.75 0.47 34.60
C GLU A 766 -4.18 1.51 35.65
N SER A 767 -4.13 2.80 35.28
CA SER A 767 -4.62 3.93 36.06
C SER A 767 -6.07 4.34 35.73
N GLY A 768 -6.77 3.55 34.89
CA GLY A 768 -8.20 3.67 34.58
C GLY A 768 -8.55 4.64 33.45
N PHE A 769 -7.59 5.13 32.67
CA PHE A 769 -7.86 6.13 31.61
C PHE A 769 -8.44 5.51 30.35
N ILE A 770 -9.24 6.30 29.62
CA ILE A 770 -9.67 5.98 28.26
C ILE A 770 -8.46 6.19 27.35
N LYS A 771 -8.03 5.10 26.70
CA LYS A 771 -6.98 5.03 25.67
C LYS A 771 -7.37 3.93 24.67
N PRO A 772 -6.99 4.01 23.38
CA PRO A 772 -6.28 5.12 22.73
C PRO A 772 -7.10 6.43 22.73
N ASP A 773 -6.48 7.55 22.38
CA ASP A 773 -7.18 8.84 22.25
C ASP A 773 -7.95 8.91 20.92
N VAL A 774 -7.36 8.38 19.84
CA VAL A 774 -7.90 8.31 18.48
C VAL A 774 -7.38 7.07 17.76
N ILE A 775 -7.95 6.74 16.59
CA ILE A 775 -7.42 5.72 15.68
C ILE A 775 -7.09 6.29 14.29
N ALA A 776 -6.16 5.64 13.60
CA ALA A 776 -5.75 5.95 12.23
C ALA A 776 -5.49 4.65 11.44
N PRO A 777 -5.40 4.68 10.09
CA PRO A 777 -4.93 3.54 9.31
C PRO A 777 -3.60 3.02 9.87
N GLY A 778 -3.50 1.70 10.02
CA GLY A 778 -2.34 1.07 10.64
C GLY A 778 -2.17 -0.40 10.29
N ALA A 779 -2.79 -0.86 9.21
CA ALA A 779 -2.60 -2.18 8.62
C ALA A 779 -2.42 -2.02 7.10
N HIS A 780 -1.74 -2.98 6.47
CA HIS A 780 -1.64 -3.11 5.00
C HIS A 780 -0.91 -1.99 4.24
N LEU A 781 -0.41 -0.98 4.95
CA LEU A 781 0.32 0.17 4.41
C LEU A 781 1.59 -0.27 3.68
N VAL A 782 2.06 0.53 2.72
CA VAL A 782 3.28 0.26 1.95
C VAL A 782 4.34 1.31 2.25
N MET A 783 5.62 0.90 2.22
CA MET A 783 6.76 1.82 2.33
C MET A 783 8.02 1.23 1.74
N SER A 784 8.92 2.05 1.20
CA SER A 784 10.21 1.55 0.71
C SER A 784 11.17 1.21 1.86
N LEU A 785 11.85 0.06 1.77
CA LEU A 785 12.94 -0.36 2.66
C LEU A 785 14.05 -1.05 1.87
N SER A 786 15.30 -0.86 2.29
CA SER A 786 16.42 -1.62 1.71
C SER A 786 16.37 -3.09 2.17
N ASP A 787 16.35 -4.01 1.21
CA ASP A 787 16.47 -5.48 1.29
C ASP A 787 17.55 -5.99 2.29
N MET A 788 18.54 -5.16 2.63
CA MET A 788 19.59 -5.46 3.62
C MET A 788 19.26 -5.10 5.08
N VAL A 789 18.08 -4.56 5.40
CA VAL A 789 17.65 -4.29 6.80
C VAL A 789 17.00 -5.53 7.43
N ALA A 790 17.09 -5.66 8.76
CA ALA A 790 16.65 -6.87 9.44
C ALA A 790 15.15 -7.17 9.28
N TYR A 791 14.28 -6.15 9.20
CA TYR A 791 12.83 -6.32 9.01
C TYR A 791 12.49 -6.88 7.62
N ALA A 792 13.10 -6.35 6.57
CA ALA A 792 12.97 -6.89 5.21
C ALA A 792 13.46 -8.35 5.16
N ALA A 793 14.67 -8.59 5.67
CA ALA A 793 15.29 -9.92 5.66
C ALA A 793 14.58 -10.97 6.54
N SER A 794 13.75 -10.58 7.50
CA SER A 794 12.92 -11.50 8.30
C SER A 794 11.49 -11.68 7.77
N HIS A 795 10.97 -10.75 6.96
CA HIS A 795 9.62 -10.83 6.39
C HIS A 795 9.61 -10.77 4.85
N PRO A 796 10.35 -11.66 4.14
CA PRO A 796 10.42 -11.64 2.67
C PRO A 796 9.07 -12.00 1.98
N LYS A 797 8.05 -12.38 2.74
CA LYS A 797 6.66 -12.52 2.26
C LYS A 797 5.89 -11.20 2.15
N LEU A 798 6.42 -10.12 2.73
CA LEU A 798 5.85 -8.77 2.70
C LEU A 798 6.57 -7.85 1.69
N ASP A 799 7.54 -8.38 0.94
CA ASP A 799 8.18 -7.71 -0.19
C ASP A 799 7.22 -7.73 -1.38
N LEU A 800 6.87 -6.54 -1.88
CA LEU A 800 5.95 -6.31 -2.98
C LEU A 800 6.69 -6.16 -4.32
N GLY A 801 8.02 -6.34 -4.31
CA GLY A 801 8.91 -6.01 -5.42
C GLY A 801 9.45 -4.58 -5.32
N ASN A 802 10.50 -4.28 -6.08
CA ASN A 802 11.11 -2.95 -6.20
C ASN A 802 11.41 -2.24 -4.86
N LYS A 803 11.69 -3.02 -3.80
CA LYS A 803 12.01 -2.55 -2.44
C LYS A 803 10.84 -1.96 -1.66
N PHE A 804 9.60 -2.23 -2.07
CA PHE A 804 8.40 -1.86 -1.33
C PHE A 804 8.00 -2.98 -0.38
N TYR A 805 7.75 -2.64 0.88
CA TYR A 805 7.39 -3.59 1.94
C TYR A 805 6.05 -3.21 2.56
N GLN A 806 5.17 -4.20 2.68
CA GLN A 806 3.91 -4.04 3.40
C GLN A 806 4.13 -4.09 4.93
N GLY A 807 3.34 -3.33 5.70
CA GLY A 807 3.48 -3.26 7.15
C GLY A 807 2.16 -3.02 7.89
N SER A 808 2.05 -3.65 9.06
CA SER A 808 0.90 -3.55 9.97
C SER A 808 1.36 -3.32 11.41
N GLY A 809 0.74 -2.36 12.10
CA GLY A 809 1.00 -2.03 13.50
C GLY A 809 0.54 -0.64 13.91
N THR A 810 0.21 -0.48 15.20
CA THR A 810 -0.07 0.84 15.82
C THR A 810 1.11 1.82 15.72
N SER A 811 2.32 1.31 15.49
CA SER A 811 3.48 2.07 15.00
C SER A 811 3.14 2.96 13.81
N ALA A 812 2.65 2.39 12.72
CA ALA A 812 2.37 3.10 11.48
C ALA A 812 1.26 4.15 11.66
N ALA A 813 0.20 3.79 12.40
CA ALA A 813 -0.86 4.72 12.78
C ALA A 813 -0.32 5.93 13.57
N SER A 814 0.64 5.73 14.50
CA SER A 814 1.28 6.83 15.24
C SER A 814 2.16 7.72 14.36
N ALA A 815 2.84 7.16 13.35
CA ALA A 815 3.61 7.92 12.37
C ALA A 815 2.69 8.79 11.49
N ILE A 816 1.61 8.21 10.96
CA ILE A 816 0.59 8.92 10.17
C ILE A 816 -0.01 10.10 10.95
N VAL A 817 -0.41 9.89 12.21
CA VAL A 817 -0.90 10.98 13.08
C VAL A 817 0.19 12.03 13.35
N SER A 818 1.47 11.64 13.47
CA SER A 818 2.59 12.59 13.60
C SER A 818 2.75 13.48 12.36
N GLY A 819 2.50 12.95 11.17
CA GLY A 819 2.43 13.72 9.92
C GLY A 819 1.25 14.70 9.92
N VAL A 820 0.04 14.26 10.32
CA VAL A 820 -1.13 15.15 10.41
C VAL A 820 -0.89 16.28 11.43
N VAL A 821 -0.23 15.98 12.55
CA VAL A 821 0.20 17.00 13.51
C VAL A 821 1.21 17.99 12.91
N ALA A 822 2.10 17.55 12.01
CA ALA A 822 3.00 18.47 11.31
C ALA A 822 2.22 19.44 10.40
N LEU A 823 1.23 18.96 9.64
CA LEU A 823 0.34 19.80 8.83
C LEU A 823 -0.46 20.80 9.69
N MET A 824 -0.99 20.35 10.85
CA MET A 824 -1.67 21.23 11.82
C MET A 824 -0.76 22.36 12.34
N LEU A 825 0.53 22.08 12.50
CA LEU A 825 1.53 23.01 13.03
C LEU A 825 2.22 23.88 11.97
N GLU A 826 2.13 23.52 10.70
CA GLU A 826 2.39 24.44 9.59
C GLU A 826 1.25 25.47 9.51
N GLN A 827 0.01 25.00 9.39
CA GLN A 827 -1.19 25.85 9.31
C GLN A 827 -1.36 26.76 10.54
N ASN A 828 -1.02 26.27 11.74
CA ASN A 828 -1.03 27.07 12.96
C ASN A 828 0.07 26.63 13.95
N GLY A 829 1.29 27.08 13.69
CA GLY A 829 2.44 26.83 14.58
C GLY A 829 2.30 27.39 16.01
N GLY A 830 1.26 28.18 16.29
CA GLY A 830 0.92 28.68 17.63
C GLY A 830 0.15 27.68 18.52
N LEU A 831 -0.31 26.54 17.98
CA LEU A 831 -1.03 25.53 18.76
C LEU A 831 -0.15 24.91 19.87
N THR A 832 -0.74 24.73 21.04
CA THR A 832 -0.12 23.95 22.15
C THR A 832 -0.41 22.45 21.99
N PRO A 833 0.37 21.55 22.60
CA PRO A 833 0.09 20.10 22.57
C PRO A 833 -1.32 19.74 23.05
N ASN A 834 -1.83 20.41 24.09
CA ASN A 834 -3.21 20.26 24.56
C ASN A 834 -4.25 20.69 23.51
N GLN A 835 -3.98 21.75 22.73
CA GLN A 835 -4.88 22.21 21.65
C GLN A 835 -4.84 21.27 20.43
N VAL A 836 -3.68 20.70 20.10
CA VAL A 836 -3.53 19.68 19.06
C VAL A 836 -4.30 18.41 19.43
N LYS A 837 -4.10 17.88 20.65
CA LYS A 837 -4.84 16.72 21.15
C LYS A 837 -6.34 16.98 21.23
N TYR A 838 -6.76 18.19 21.63
CA TYR A 838 -8.17 18.59 21.60
C TYR A 838 -8.74 18.56 20.19
N ARG A 839 -8.02 19.10 19.20
CA ARG A 839 -8.49 19.13 17.79
C ARG A 839 -8.68 17.74 17.23
N LEU A 840 -7.67 16.88 17.35
CA LEU A 840 -7.73 15.49 16.87
C LEU A 840 -8.88 14.71 17.51
N THR A 841 -9.08 14.82 18.83
CA THR A 841 -10.16 14.11 19.55
C THR A 841 -11.55 14.72 19.34
N ALA A 842 -11.67 16.04 19.15
CA ALA A 842 -12.96 16.71 18.93
C ALA A 842 -13.46 16.67 17.48
N THR A 843 -12.59 16.33 16.53
CA THR A 843 -12.93 16.16 15.09
C THR A 843 -12.87 14.71 14.62
N ALA A 844 -12.45 13.77 15.49
CA ALA A 844 -12.50 12.35 15.23
C ALA A 844 -13.94 11.88 14.94
N ARG A 845 -14.05 10.91 14.03
CA ARG A 845 -15.30 10.34 13.54
C ARG A 845 -15.45 8.95 14.16
N PRO A 846 -16.34 8.75 15.17
CA PRO A 846 -16.51 7.44 15.78
C PRO A 846 -17.11 6.45 14.78
N ALA A 847 -16.62 5.22 14.79
CA ALA A 847 -17.24 4.09 14.10
C ALA A 847 -18.61 3.80 14.75
N LEU A 848 -19.65 3.74 13.93
CA LEU A 848 -21.04 3.53 14.34
C LEU A 848 -21.62 2.27 13.69
N ALA A 849 -22.43 1.52 14.43
CA ALA A 849 -23.25 0.46 13.86
C ALA A 849 -24.48 1.04 13.14
N ALA A 850 -25.18 0.20 12.36
CA ALA A 850 -26.27 0.63 11.46
C ALA A 850 -27.46 1.30 12.19
N GLU A 851 -27.63 1.05 13.48
CA GLU A 851 -28.63 1.65 14.36
C GLU A 851 -28.19 2.99 15.02
N GLY A 852 -26.94 3.41 14.84
CA GLY A 852 -26.38 4.68 15.35
C GLY A 852 -25.74 4.61 16.74
N THR A 853 -25.54 3.42 17.28
CA THR A 853 -24.69 3.10 18.45
C THR A 853 -23.20 3.11 18.06
N LEU A 854 -22.28 3.14 19.02
CA LEU A 854 -20.84 2.94 18.75
C LEU A 854 -20.55 1.49 18.34
N ALA A 855 -19.83 1.27 17.24
CA ALA A 855 -19.41 -0.07 16.79
C ALA A 855 -18.27 -0.66 17.64
N TYR A 856 -17.45 0.19 18.26
CA TYR A 856 -16.38 -0.19 19.20
C TYR A 856 -16.50 0.62 20.48
N SER A 857 -16.07 0.04 21.61
CA SER A 857 -16.03 0.79 22.87
C SER A 857 -15.06 1.98 22.78
N ILE A 858 -15.28 3.01 23.61
CA ILE A 858 -14.37 4.16 23.69
C ILE A 858 -12.94 3.77 24.13
N TYR A 859 -12.79 2.58 24.75
CA TYR A 859 -11.50 2.00 25.12
C TYR A 859 -10.78 1.29 23.96
N GLN A 860 -11.45 1.13 22.81
CA GLN A 860 -10.90 0.50 21.61
C GLN A 860 -10.66 1.52 20.50
N GLN A 861 -11.65 2.40 20.24
CA GLN A 861 -11.54 3.43 19.18
C GLN A 861 -11.17 4.83 19.69
N GLY A 862 -11.09 5.05 21.00
CA GLY A 862 -10.92 6.40 21.56
C GLY A 862 -12.10 7.30 21.19
N ALA A 863 -11.80 8.47 20.61
CA ALA A 863 -12.78 9.36 20.02
C ALA A 863 -13.21 8.98 18.58
N GLY A 864 -12.59 7.97 17.96
CA GLY A 864 -12.85 7.54 16.58
C GLY A 864 -11.68 7.77 15.62
N ARG A 865 -11.93 7.57 14.32
CA ARG A 865 -10.92 7.77 13.27
C ARG A 865 -10.64 9.26 13.04
N ILE A 866 -9.38 9.63 12.92
CA ILE A 866 -9.01 11.02 12.57
C ILE A 866 -9.45 11.37 11.13
N TRP A 867 -9.63 12.67 10.88
CA TRP A 867 -9.79 13.23 9.53
C TRP A 867 -8.98 14.53 9.46
N ALA A 868 -7.99 14.58 8.58
CA ALA A 868 -6.98 15.64 8.57
C ALA A 868 -7.57 17.03 8.24
N PRO A 869 -8.43 17.22 7.21
CA PRO A 869 -9.05 18.52 6.93
C PRO A 869 -9.80 19.13 8.13
N ASP A 870 -10.56 18.34 8.88
CA ASP A 870 -11.31 18.84 10.04
C ASP A 870 -10.35 19.23 11.19
N ALA A 871 -9.35 18.39 11.49
CA ALA A 871 -8.38 18.67 12.56
C ALA A 871 -7.52 19.92 12.28
N ILE A 872 -7.16 20.14 11.00
CA ILE A 872 -6.30 21.23 10.54
C ILE A 872 -7.08 22.54 10.38
N TYR A 873 -8.19 22.54 9.62
CA TYR A 873 -8.87 23.77 9.22
C TYR A 873 -9.95 24.28 10.18
N SER A 874 -10.42 23.47 11.13
CA SER A 874 -11.46 23.92 12.06
C SER A 874 -10.95 25.03 13.00
N ASP A 875 -11.77 26.07 13.23
CA ASP A 875 -11.53 27.08 14.28
C ASP A 875 -12.23 26.68 15.59
N ILE A 876 -12.01 25.44 16.03
CA ILE A 876 -12.43 24.99 17.35
C ILE A 876 -11.41 25.44 18.42
N GLN A 877 -11.97 25.87 19.55
CA GLN A 877 -11.27 26.54 20.64
C GLN A 877 -11.46 25.71 21.92
N GLY A 878 -10.40 25.04 22.36
CA GLY A 878 -10.41 24.16 23.52
C GLY A 878 -9.05 23.49 23.73
N GLU A 879 -8.88 22.87 24.90
CA GLU A 879 -7.62 22.24 25.32
C GLU A 879 -7.91 20.90 25.99
N ALA A 880 -7.20 19.85 25.57
CA ALA A 880 -7.16 18.56 26.24
C ALA A 880 -6.39 18.69 27.57
N ASN A 881 -6.52 17.69 28.45
CA ASN A 881 -5.82 17.65 29.74
C ASN A 881 -6.11 18.90 30.62
N GLY A 882 -7.25 19.57 30.38
CA GLY A 882 -7.55 20.89 30.94
C GLY A 882 -7.68 20.88 32.46
N GLY A 883 -6.71 21.49 33.15
CA GLY A 883 -6.62 21.51 34.61
C GLY A 883 -5.76 20.39 35.21
N MET A 884 -5.20 19.49 34.38
CA MET A 884 -4.14 18.57 34.80
C MET A 884 -2.81 19.32 34.93
N VAL A 885 -1.95 18.84 35.83
CA VAL A 885 -0.63 19.42 36.14
C VAL A 885 0.37 18.28 36.21
N ILE A 886 1.40 18.36 35.37
CA ILE A 886 2.48 17.36 35.25
C ILE A 886 3.15 17.11 36.61
N GLY A 887 3.48 15.84 36.89
CA GLY A 887 3.95 15.41 38.21
C GLY A 887 2.89 15.43 39.32
N THR A 888 1.60 15.34 38.97
CA THR A 888 0.49 15.10 39.91
C THR A 888 -0.22 13.80 39.55
N ASP A 889 -0.42 12.93 40.54
CA ASP A 889 -1.11 11.65 40.39
C ASP A 889 -2.60 11.86 40.00
N TYR A 890 -2.97 11.52 38.75
CA TYR A 890 -4.37 11.47 38.31
C TYR A 890 -4.83 10.03 38.08
N PHE A 891 -6.14 9.83 38.14
CA PHE A 891 -6.79 8.55 37.87
C PHE A 891 -7.91 8.76 36.86
N GLY A 892 -8.11 7.79 35.97
CA GLY A 892 -9.25 7.77 35.06
C GLY A 892 -10.54 7.34 35.76
N PRO A 893 -11.69 7.37 35.05
CA PRO A 893 -13.02 7.22 35.64
C PRO A 893 -13.38 5.81 36.09
N VAL A 894 -12.54 4.80 35.86
CA VAL A 894 -12.82 3.39 36.19
C VAL A 894 -11.72 2.73 37.03
N VAL A 895 -12.06 1.61 37.65
CA VAL A 895 -11.13 0.65 38.29
C VAL A 895 -11.58 -0.77 37.99
N TYR A 896 -10.65 -1.73 38.02
CA TYR A 896 -11.01 -3.15 37.99
C TYR A 896 -11.56 -3.58 39.35
N ASP A 897 -12.76 -4.17 39.37
CA ASP A 897 -13.41 -4.73 40.57
C ASP A 897 -13.18 -6.26 40.58
N GLU A 898 -12.39 -6.76 41.53
CA GLU A 898 -12.10 -8.19 41.65
C GLU A 898 -13.33 -9.03 42.04
N ASP A 899 -14.31 -8.47 42.76
CA ASP A 899 -15.54 -9.18 43.14
C ASP A 899 -16.52 -9.28 41.96
N ARG A 900 -16.44 -8.35 40.98
CA ARG A 900 -17.28 -8.34 39.76
C ARG A 900 -16.59 -8.82 38.48
N GLN A 901 -15.26 -8.97 38.49
CA GLN A 901 -14.44 -9.39 37.34
C GLN A 901 -14.58 -8.47 36.11
N GLY A 902 -14.57 -7.15 36.32
CA GLY A 902 -14.73 -6.16 35.25
C GLY A 902 -14.22 -4.77 35.61
N TYR A 903 -14.26 -3.84 34.66
CA TYR A 903 -13.96 -2.42 34.89
C TYR A 903 -15.24 -1.63 35.15
N HIS A 904 -15.33 -0.99 36.32
CA HIS A 904 -16.52 -0.26 36.77
C HIS A 904 -16.21 1.22 37.01
N LEU A 905 -17.20 2.09 36.75
CA LEU A 905 -17.13 3.51 37.12
C LEU A 905 -16.97 3.66 38.64
N VAL A 906 -16.17 4.64 39.06
CA VAL A 906 -15.85 4.86 40.49
C VAL A 906 -16.42 6.16 41.05
N ASP A 907 -16.58 6.20 42.37
CA ASP A 907 -16.92 7.39 43.12
C ASP A 907 -15.70 8.30 43.41
N GLN A 908 -15.93 9.40 44.14
CA GLN A 908 -14.89 10.36 44.54
C GLN A 908 -13.77 9.79 45.46
N ASN A 909 -13.98 8.62 46.06
CA ASN A 909 -13.00 7.90 46.88
C ASN A 909 -12.24 6.83 46.08
N ARG A 910 -12.61 6.62 44.81
CA ARG A 910 -12.26 5.48 43.94
C ARG A 910 -12.87 4.13 44.34
N ASP A 911 -13.95 4.12 45.11
CA ASP A 911 -14.74 2.91 45.33
C ASP A 911 -15.62 2.63 44.08
N PRO A 912 -15.73 1.38 43.58
CA PRO A 912 -16.64 1.04 42.49
C PRO A 912 -18.10 1.40 42.81
N LEU A 913 -18.80 2.03 41.88
CA LEU A 913 -20.21 2.39 42.05
C LEU A 913 -21.09 1.15 42.28
N PRO A 914 -22.26 1.28 42.96
CA PRO A 914 -23.17 0.16 43.18
C PRO A 914 -23.64 -0.49 41.87
N GLU A 915 -23.91 -1.80 41.91
CA GLU A 915 -24.49 -2.57 40.79
C GLU A 915 -25.80 -1.91 40.30
N GLY A 916 -25.81 -1.44 39.05
CA GLY A 916 -26.91 -0.71 38.44
C GLY A 916 -26.87 0.82 38.60
N GLU A 917 -25.88 1.35 39.32
CA GLU A 917 -25.44 2.76 39.28
C GLU A 917 -24.09 2.92 38.55
N ASP A 918 -23.41 1.80 38.29
CA ASP A 918 -22.11 1.65 37.60
C ASP A 918 -22.19 1.48 36.08
N PHE A 919 -23.40 1.50 35.50
CA PHE A 919 -23.62 1.32 34.07
C PHE A 919 -22.79 2.28 33.20
N PHE A 920 -21.77 1.73 32.53
CA PHE A 920 -21.60 2.06 31.12
C PHE A 920 -22.85 1.61 30.39
N TRP A 921 -23.47 2.52 29.62
CA TRP A 921 -24.50 2.15 28.67
C TRP A 921 -23.87 1.29 27.58
N ASP A 922 -24.49 0.14 27.31
CA ASP A 922 -24.38 -0.51 26.00
C ASP A 922 -24.72 0.53 24.91
N GLY A 923 -23.79 0.78 23.99
CA GLY A 923 -23.90 1.86 22.97
C GLY A 923 -23.95 3.31 23.51
N GLY A 924 -23.46 3.59 24.72
CA GLY A 924 -23.59 4.89 25.40
C GLY A 924 -22.91 6.09 24.70
N THR A 925 -23.70 6.96 24.06
CA THR A 925 -23.18 8.13 23.31
C THR A 925 -22.52 9.20 24.18
N TYR A 926 -21.33 9.66 23.80
CA TYR A 926 -20.79 10.98 24.19
C TYR A 926 -20.73 11.90 22.97
N TRP A 927 -21.16 13.16 23.13
CA TRP A 927 -21.16 14.15 22.05
C TRP A 927 -19.90 15.02 22.12
N ALA A 928 -19.26 15.24 20.97
CA ALA A 928 -18.20 16.23 20.83
C ALA A 928 -18.69 17.61 21.34
N GLY A 929 -18.06 18.11 22.41
CA GLY A 929 -18.40 19.39 23.06
C GLY A 929 -19.47 19.36 24.15
N GLY A 930 -20.01 18.20 24.55
CA GLY A 930 -20.99 18.09 25.64
C GLY A 930 -20.39 18.25 27.05
N THR A 931 -21.14 18.83 27.99
CA THR A 931 -20.80 18.83 29.44
C THR A 931 -21.76 17.92 30.23
N TYR A 932 -21.21 17.02 31.05
CA TYR A 932 -21.95 16.16 31.99
C TYR A 932 -22.88 16.94 32.93
N TRP A 933 -24.08 16.40 33.21
CA TRP A 933 -24.82 16.64 34.46
C TRP A 933 -25.83 15.54 34.80
N ALA A 934 -25.62 14.87 35.94
CA ALA A 934 -26.68 14.18 36.70
C ALA A 934 -26.35 14.08 38.20
N GLY A 935 -26.66 15.12 38.99
CA GLY A 935 -26.99 14.93 40.41
C GLY A 935 -25.91 14.98 41.51
N GLY A 936 -24.66 15.39 41.24
CA GLY A 936 -23.60 15.49 42.28
C GLY A 936 -22.99 16.90 42.46
N THR A 937 -22.60 17.29 43.67
CA THR A 937 -22.07 18.64 43.97
C THR A 937 -20.59 18.67 44.34
N TYR A 938 -19.82 19.52 43.62
CA TYR A 938 -18.51 20.13 43.97
C TYR A 938 -17.27 19.21 43.75
N TRP A 939 -16.07 19.71 43.40
CA TRP A 939 -15.56 21.01 42.87
C TRP A 939 -14.10 20.78 42.35
N ALA A 940 -13.45 21.62 41.53
CA ALA A 940 -13.76 22.91 40.91
C ALA A 940 -12.90 23.09 39.62
N GLY A 941 -13.03 24.21 38.90
CA GLY A 941 -12.06 24.61 37.86
C GLY A 941 -12.64 25.53 36.78
N GLY A 942 -13.71 25.09 36.11
CA GLY A 942 -14.31 25.81 34.98
C GLY A 942 -15.11 27.07 35.35
N THR A 943 -15.11 28.07 34.45
CA THR A 943 -15.96 29.28 34.55
C THR A 943 -16.80 29.48 33.29
N TYR A 944 -18.11 29.73 33.48
CA TYR A 944 -19.10 29.95 32.43
C TYR A 944 -19.09 31.38 31.88
N TRP A 945 -19.14 31.54 30.54
CA TRP A 945 -19.97 32.52 29.81
C TRP A 945 -20.38 31.87 28.47
N ALA A 946 -21.61 31.84 27.95
CA ALA A 946 -22.77 32.75 27.95
C ALA A 946 -22.86 33.73 26.75
N GLY A 947 -23.04 33.19 25.53
CA GLY A 947 -23.56 33.94 24.37
C GLY A 947 -23.14 33.41 22.99
N GLY A 948 -24.01 32.63 22.32
CA GLY A 948 -23.82 32.12 20.95
C GLY A 948 -25.11 31.48 20.38
N THR A 949 -25.34 31.59 19.07
CA THR A 949 -26.65 31.33 18.40
C THR A 949 -26.86 29.91 17.84
N TYR A 950 -28.12 29.54 17.62
CA TYR A 950 -28.62 28.27 17.04
C TYR A 950 -28.82 28.30 15.50
N TRP A 951 -28.87 27.09 14.87
CA TRP A 951 -29.53 26.73 13.58
C TRP A 951 -28.91 27.26 12.25
N ALA A 952 -29.05 26.61 11.06
CA ALA A 952 -29.48 25.26 10.64
C ALA A 952 -29.36 25.06 9.10
N GLY A 953 -29.48 23.81 8.61
CA GLY A 953 -29.99 23.47 7.26
C GLY A 953 -29.58 22.06 6.78
N GLY A 954 -30.43 21.18 6.22
CA GLY A 954 -31.89 21.18 5.94
C GLY A 954 -32.28 19.82 5.30
N THR A 955 -33.53 19.42 5.04
CA THR A 955 -34.89 20.00 5.20
C THR A 955 -35.87 18.83 5.58
N TYR A 956 -37.01 18.93 6.31
CA TYR A 956 -37.86 20.01 6.84
C TYR A 956 -38.93 20.57 5.86
N TRP A 957 -40.21 20.16 5.99
CA TRP A 957 -41.46 20.99 6.00
C TRP A 957 -42.80 20.37 5.52
N ALA A 958 -43.80 20.37 6.43
CA ALA A 958 -45.23 20.66 6.21
C ALA A 958 -45.93 20.88 7.58
N GLY A 959 -47.04 21.63 7.76
CA GLY A 959 -47.73 22.59 6.89
C GLY A 959 -49.26 22.44 6.89
N GLY A 960 -50.10 23.31 7.49
CA GLY A 960 -49.85 24.46 8.38
C GLY A 960 -51.07 25.41 8.51
N THR A 961 -51.10 26.30 9.52
CA THR A 961 -52.08 27.42 9.75
C THR A 961 -53.54 27.00 10.08
N TYR A 962 -54.43 27.81 10.71
CA TYR A 962 -54.64 29.28 10.79
C TYR A 962 -54.76 29.77 12.27
N TRP A 963 -54.12 30.87 12.68
CA TRP A 963 -54.40 32.31 12.41
C TRP A 963 -55.68 32.87 13.06
N ALA A 964 -55.62 34.16 13.44
CA ALA A 964 -56.73 34.89 14.07
C ALA A 964 -57.87 35.17 13.07
N GLY A 965 -58.77 34.19 12.88
CA GLY A 965 -59.83 34.31 11.87
C GLY A 965 -60.90 33.22 11.78
N GLY A 966 -61.10 32.33 12.77
CA GLY A 966 -62.18 31.33 12.66
C GLY A 966 -62.29 30.24 13.73
N THR A 967 -63.12 30.49 14.74
CA THR A 967 -64.15 29.58 15.32
C THR A 967 -64.05 28.03 15.25
N TYR A 968 -64.27 27.43 16.43
CA TYR A 968 -64.92 26.12 16.74
C TYR A 968 -64.16 24.77 16.73
N TRP A 969 -63.75 24.37 17.94
CA TRP A 969 -64.01 23.09 18.62
C TRP A 969 -64.85 22.00 17.94
N ALA A 970 -64.41 20.73 18.07
CA ALA A 970 -65.29 19.56 18.17
C ALA A 970 -64.63 18.41 18.98
N GLY A 971 -65.03 18.21 20.25
CA GLY A 971 -64.51 17.17 21.16
C GLY A 971 -63.11 17.48 21.73
N GLY A 972 -62.86 17.66 23.03
CA GLY A 972 -63.64 17.35 24.24
C GLY A 972 -63.09 16.07 24.89
N THR A 973 -62.45 16.11 26.07
CA THR A 973 -63.05 16.56 27.34
C THR A 973 -62.20 17.48 28.25
N TYR A 974 -62.90 18.32 29.00
CA TYR A 974 -62.59 19.09 30.24
C TYR A 974 -61.24 18.83 30.97
N TRP A 975 -60.42 19.84 31.31
CA TRP A 975 -60.60 21.04 32.20
C TRP A 975 -60.63 20.75 33.73
N ALA A 976 -59.71 21.37 34.50
CA ALA A 976 -60.05 22.22 35.69
C ALA A 976 -58.82 22.84 36.43
N GLY A 977 -58.55 24.14 36.23
CA GLY A 977 -57.90 25.03 37.22
C GLY A 977 -56.36 24.99 37.40
N SER A 978 -55.68 26.02 37.96
CA SER A 978 -56.14 27.36 38.38
C SER A 978 -55.02 28.43 38.48
N TYR A 979 -55.29 29.65 37.99
CA TYR A 979 -54.76 30.99 38.38
C TYR A 979 -53.27 31.42 38.23
N PHE A 980 -53.12 32.73 37.95
CA PHE A 980 -51.89 33.56 37.91
C PHE A 980 -51.64 34.28 39.25
N SER A 981 -50.39 34.73 39.49
CA SER A 981 -50.09 36.05 40.12
C SER A 981 -48.63 36.49 39.92
N ASN A 982 -48.36 37.80 39.83
CA ASN A 982 -47.01 38.40 39.74
C ASN A 982 -46.40 38.72 41.12
N ALA A 983 -45.08 38.51 41.28
CA ALA A 983 -44.17 39.13 42.27
C ALA A 983 -42.69 38.66 42.07
N ASP A 984 -41.62 39.39 42.39
CA ASP A 984 -41.41 40.85 42.32
C ASP A 984 -39.91 41.27 42.36
N TYR A 985 -39.55 42.28 41.56
CA TYR A 985 -38.48 43.31 41.73
C TYR A 985 -36.95 43.05 41.96
N TYR A 986 -36.20 43.76 41.09
CA TYR A 986 -34.95 44.57 41.29
C TYR A 986 -33.51 44.00 41.18
N TRP A 987 -32.64 44.89 40.65
CA TRP A 987 -31.19 44.81 40.40
C TRP A 987 -30.42 45.78 41.32
N ASN A 988 -29.25 45.38 41.86
CA ASN A 988 -28.05 46.17 42.27
C ASN A 988 -27.08 45.28 43.09
N ALA A 989 -25.77 45.53 43.28
CA ALA A 989 -24.84 46.58 42.84
C ALA A 989 -23.38 46.02 42.77
N ASN A 990 -22.40 46.87 42.42
CA ASN A 990 -20.98 46.52 42.22
C ASN A 990 -20.07 46.63 43.47
N THR A 991 -18.83 46.14 43.31
CA THR A 991 -17.55 46.42 44.04
C THR A 991 -17.27 45.74 45.38
N TYR A 992 -16.11 45.07 45.46
CA TYR A 992 -15.05 45.32 46.46
C TYR A 992 -13.70 44.68 46.05
N PHE A 993 -12.58 45.38 46.29
CA PHE A 993 -11.19 44.90 46.14
C PHE A 993 -10.37 45.42 47.33
N ALA A 994 -9.65 44.57 48.07
CA ALA A 994 -8.51 44.93 48.93
C ALA A 994 -7.84 43.68 49.56
N SER A 995 -6.53 43.74 49.84
CA SER A 995 -5.68 42.81 50.63
C SER A 995 -5.78 41.30 50.30
N GLY A 996 -4.75 40.59 49.82
CA GLY A 996 -3.38 41.00 49.44
C GLY A 996 -2.31 40.79 50.52
N HIS A 997 -1.48 39.74 50.39
CA HIS A 997 -0.19 39.58 51.09
C HIS A 997 0.81 38.69 50.33
N TYR A 998 2.01 39.25 50.08
CA TYR A 998 3.33 38.66 49.83
C TYR A 998 3.60 37.54 48.80
N TRP A 999 4.53 37.86 47.90
CA TRP A 999 5.37 36.92 47.12
C TRP A 999 6.70 36.63 47.85
N HIS A 1000 7.17 35.38 47.81
CA HIS A 1000 8.56 34.90 47.85
C HIS A 1000 8.51 33.35 47.74
N GLY A 1001 9.42 32.63 47.07
CA GLY A 1001 10.52 33.06 46.21
C GLY A 1001 11.66 32.03 46.16
N SER A 1002 11.77 31.30 45.02
CA SER A 1002 12.92 30.51 44.52
C SER A 1002 13.59 29.43 45.40
N SER A 1003 13.84 28.29 44.75
CA SER A 1003 14.84 27.22 45.02
C SER A 1003 14.37 25.95 45.73
N TYR A 1004 14.54 24.79 45.08
CA TYR A 1004 15.01 23.55 45.70
C TYR A 1004 15.63 22.58 44.66
N TRP A 1005 16.96 22.57 44.59
CA TRP A 1005 17.77 21.44 44.13
C TRP A 1005 18.81 21.17 45.23
N ALA A 1006 19.12 19.88 45.46
CA ALA A 1006 20.09 19.30 46.42
C ALA A 1006 19.57 18.88 47.81
N GLY A 1007 20.00 17.68 48.25
CA GLY A 1007 19.93 17.23 49.64
C GLY A 1007 19.55 15.76 49.84
N MET A 1008 20.49 14.81 49.67
CA MET A 1008 20.34 13.44 50.20
C MET A 1008 20.70 13.38 51.70
N MET A 1009 20.08 12.44 52.42
CA MET A 1009 20.29 12.10 53.84
C MET A 1009 19.82 13.19 54.83
N ASP A 1010 19.42 12.90 56.06
CA ASP A 1010 19.58 11.69 56.89
C ASP A 1010 18.42 11.55 57.92
N GLY A 1011 18.29 10.39 58.58
CA GLY A 1011 17.65 10.31 59.91
C GLY A 1011 16.15 9.98 60.00
N GLN A 1012 15.82 8.68 60.03
CA GLN A 1012 14.70 8.10 60.78
C GLN A 1012 14.78 8.46 62.30
N PRO A 1013 13.70 8.38 63.11
CA PRO A 1013 12.57 7.44 63.01
C PRO A 1013 11.16 8.06 62.83
#